data_AF-A0A2R5LIW0-F1
#
_entry.id   AF-A0A2R5LIW0-F1
#
_cell.length_a   1.000
_cell.length_b   1.000
_cell.length_c   1.000
_cell.angle_alpha   90.00
_cell.angle_beta   90.00
_cell.angle_gamma   90.00
#
_symmetry.space_group_name_H-M   'P 1'
#
loop_
_entity.id
_entity.type
_entity.pdbx_description
1 polymer ?
#
loop_
_entity_poly.entity_id
_entity_poly.type
_entity_poly.pdbx_seq_one_letter_code
_entity_poly.pdbx_strand_id
1 'polypeptide(L)'
;TKQLRLSAFWTHDNDETDEQHLEALRSFFESRNGTEELQMVEEVEILDVGVCSKTKHFEEAMLKAEVVVTLLQDNTHAGPGLRRRRKKKEEELDYALIGRLWCEDNNPQGLLQWLQPNRSEGFWRGGIRFERNVHLAVLGFGTLSGLTTFALRHLLGPSSSLQFSQYCEFKHDERLLHIYLETKHAVGCVNSKNTLYRLVVHYHQILRVLVKDSTRTGQRTDILLQLQSMPLLYQRANGLEPARSSVHGIEPALIDVEQQTYERTLTLGCECSSILYAKELSGCSTLCLGIQDKFKARHILGRLNKRCDCALGFYYVPLRVVDLGQSIVLAANRLKEVALRFHFPICYAMHAVLFQGDDLPAQFALLNTDQQEDFINNIRQMAVMNPSAFERALFELRLAIEGRSVLCMESALRRAFASSLMHQSPKVPPGACLVRRVLKMPSRIVLLPPQVHSENRVLREYDPEYALRVAFRDDNLQRISFTIMFHSEKEAFLRQVVGQFLSDGMSIGSRDFRFLAASSSQLREHGVWMYATDTKGNSVHSIRNWMGDFSSVKGVAKRMARMGQCFSSTEETVSVPMDSNQVKRVPDIKLGMHPVLRTRYVFSDGIGAISPLLLEQVCKKLGLQKTPSAIQIRYAGYKGMLCINSALKGLCMTLRPSMCKFECPSSNKLEVIKTSAPRASCT
;
A
#
# COMPACT_ATOMS: atom_id res chain seq x y z
N THR A 1 -27.16 -9.74 -39.03
CA THR A 1 -25.98 -8.92 -38.72
C THR A 1 -25.81 -8.80 -37.22
N LYS A 2 -24.73 -9.35 -36.65
CA LYS A 2 -24.35 -9.12 -35.25
C LYS A 2 -23.30 -8.00 -35.26
N GLN A 3 -23.59 -6.88 -34.60
CA GLN A 3 -22.68 -5.74 -34.46
C GLN A 3 -21.79 -5.97 -33.23
N LEU A 4 -20.47 -5.90 -33.38
CA LEU A 4 -19.51 -5.97 -32.28
C LEU A 4 -19.18 -4.55 -31.81
N ARG A 5 -19.62 -4.16 -30.60
CA ARG A 5 -19.27 -2.86 -30.00
C ARG A 5 -17.99 -2.95 -29.18
N LEU A 6 -17.02 -2.12 -29.52
CA LEU A 6 -15.71 -2.01 -28.89
C LEU A 6 -15.47 -0.59 -28.43
N SER A 7 -14.60 -0.43 -27.43
CA SER A 7 -14.11 0.88 -27.06
C SER A 7 -12.59 0.91 -27.07
N ALA A 8 -12.01 1.83 -27.83
CA ALA A 8 -10.58 2.10 -27.85
C ALA A 8 -10.25 3.22 -26.86
N PHE A 9 -9.09 3.13 -26.20
CA PHE A 9 -8.65 4.12 -25.23
C PHE A 9 -7.24 4.61 -25.55
N TRP A 10 -7.04 5.92 -25.66
CA TRP A 10 -5.69 6.48 -25.90
C TRP A 10 -5.41 7.66 -24.98
N THR A 11 -4.14 8.01 -24.83
CA THR A 11 -3.71 9.13 -23.99
C THR A 11 -3.23 10.29 -24.87
N HIS A 12 -3.60 11.53 -24.49
CA HIS A 12 -3.01 12.74 -25.05
C HIS A 12 -1.56 12.87 -24.56
N ASP A 13 -0.63 12.25 -25.26
CA ASP A 13 0.81 12.52 -25.08
C ASP A 13 1.42 13.29 -26.26
N ASN A 14 0.65 13.58 -27.32
CA ASN A 14 1.03 14.44 -28.44
C ASN A 14 0.02 15.59 -28.62
N ASP A 15 0.44 16.70 -29.22
CA ASP A 15 -0.40 17.82 -29.70
C ASP A 15 -1.39 17.40 -30.82
N GLU A 16 -1.74 16.12 -30.91
CA GLU A 16 -2.65 15.55 -31.89
C GLU A 16 -4.11 15.79 -31.49
N THR A 17 -4.92 16.11 -32.49
CA THR A 17 -6.36 16.36 -32.36
C THR A 17 -7.15 15.04 -32.36
N ASP A 18 -8.32 15.01 -31.73
CA ASP A 18 -9.22 13.84 -31.73
C ASP A 18 -9.45 13.26 -33.14
N GLU A 19 -9.51 14.13 -34.15
CA GLU A 19 -9.71 13.76 -35.56
C GLU A 19 -8.52 12.96 -36.13
N GLN A 20 -7.28 13.29 -35.76
CA GLN A 20 -6.10 12.52 -36.17
C GLN A 20 -6.07 11.12 -35.53
N HIS A 21 -6.53 11.00 -34.28
CA HIS A 21 -6.67 9.70 -33.63
C HIS A 21 -7.76 8.84 -34.27
N LEU A 22 -8.87 9.46 -34.66
CA LEU A 22 -9.96 8.80 -35.38
C LEU A 22 -9.52 8.33 -36.77
N GLU A 23 -8.73 9.12 -37.48
CA GLU A 23 -8.17 8.74 -38.78
C GLU A 23 -7.20 7.54 -38.63
N ALA A 24 -6.40 7.52 -37.57
CA ALA A 24 -5.53 6.40 -37.26
C ALA A 24 -6.33 5.11 -36.93
N LEU A 25 -7.47 5.21 -36.24
CA LEU A 25 -8.40 4.10 -36.04
C LEU A 25 -8.89 3.51 -37.35
N ARG A 26 -9.37 4.37 -38.25
CA ARG A 26 -9.86 3.96 -39.57
C ARG A 26 -8.76 3.30 -40.38
N SER A 27 -7.62 3.97 -40.50
CA SER A 27 -6.44 3.46 -41.22
C SER A 27 -5.96 2.11 -40.67
N PHE A 28 -5.97 1.93 -39.34
CA PHE A 28 -5.62 0.65 -38.71
C PHE A 28 -6.51 -0.50 -39.18
N PHE A 29 -7.84 -0.34 -39.15
CA PHE A 29 -8.75 -1.40 -39.57
C PHE A 29 -8.78 -1.58 -41.11
N GLU A 30 -8.74 -0.50 -41.88
CA GLU A 30 -8.71 -0.54 -43.35
C GLU A 30 -7.47 -1.25 -43.88
N SER A 31 -6.29 -1.00 -43.27
CA SER A 31 -5.03 -1.63 -43.66
C SER A 31 -5.04 -3.16 -43.54
N ARG A 32 -5.96 -3.72 -42.73
CA ARG A 32 -6.04 -5.16 -42.46
C ARG A 32 -7.08 -5.92 -43.28
N ASN A 33 -7.95 -5.25 -44.04
CA ASN A 33 -8.97 -5.88 -44.91
C ASN A 33 -8.40 -6.89 -45.95
N GLY A 34 -7.08 -6.94 -46.15
CA GLY A 34 -6.40 -7.88 -47.06
C GLY A 34 -5.99 -9.24 -46.49
N THR A 35 -6.24 -9.57 -45.22
CA THR A 35 -5.95 -10.92 -44.67
C THR A 35 -7.17 -11.85 -44.79
N GLU A 36 -6.97 -13.15 -45.04
CA GLU A 36 -8.07 -14.12 -45.28
C GLU A 36 -9.15 -14.14 -44.18
N GLU A 37 -8.82 -13.78 -42.93
CA GLU A 37 -9.78 -13.69 -41.82
C GLU A 37 -10.56 -12.36 -41.77
N LEU A 38 -10.07 -11.29 -42.41
CA LEU A 38 -10.69 -9.96 -42.44
C LEU A 38 -11.71 -9.75 -43.57
N GLN A 39 -11.87 -10.70 -44.48
CA GLN A 39 -13.02 -10.72 -45.42
C GLN A 39 -14.39 -10.72 -44.71
N MET A 40 -14.43 -10.95 -43.40
CA MET A 40 -15.66 -10.95 -42.61
C MET A 40 -16.06 -9.58 -42.03
N VAL A 41 -15.21 -8.54 -42.11
CA VAL A 41 -15.52 -7.20 -41.57
C VAL A 41 -15.71 -6.23 -42.74
N GLU A 42 -16.96 -5.92 -43.08
CA GLU A 42 -17.27 -5.02 -44.20
C GLU A 42 -17.31 -3.54 -43.81
N GLU A 43 -17.66 -3.23 -42.54
CA GLU A 43 -17.95 -1.85 -42.12
C GLU A 43 -17.54 -1.60 -40.66
N VAL A 44 -16.82 -0.49 -40.44
CA VAL A 44 -16.40 0.02 -39.11
C VAL A 44 -17.08 1.37 -38.89
N GLU A 45 -17.98 1.44 -37.92
CA GLU A 45 -18.72 2.65 -37.57
C GLU A 45 -18.25 3.19 -36.21
N ILE A 46 -17.97 4.49 -36.09
CA ILE A 46 -17.58 5.11 -34.81
C ILE A 46 -18.79 5.85 -34.25
N LEU A 47 -19.23 5.48 -33.03
CA LEU A 47 -20.47 5.99 -32.45
C LEU A 47 -20.28 7.23 -31.57
N ASP A 48 -19.20 7.29 -30.78
CA ASP A 48 -18.98 8.39 -29.84
C ASP A 48 -17.51 8.49 -29.39
N VAL A 49 -17.08 9.69 -29.02
CA VAL A 49 -15.76 9.99 -28.43
C VAL A 49 -15.95 10.74 -27.11
N GLY A 50 -15.67 10.06 -26.02
CA GLY A 50 -15.77 10.60 -24.67
C GLY A 50 -14.44 11.16 -24.17
N VAL A 51 -14.42 12.45 -23.85
CA VAL A 51 -13.34 13.09 -23.08
C VAL A 51 -13.62 12.89 -21.59
N CYS A 52 -12.73 12.20 -20.86
CA CYS A 52 -12.88 12.05 -19.42
C CYS A 52 -12.63 13.40 -18.72
N SER A 53 -13.70 14.17 -18.43
CA SER A 53 -13.57 15.54 -17.93
C SER A 53 -13.34 15.62 -16.42
N LYS A 54 -12.27 16.35 -16.06
CA LYS A 54 -12.11 17.26 -14.91
C LYS A 54 -12.67 16.81 -13.56
N THR A 55 -12.02 15.84 -12.92
CA THR A 55 -11.63 15.86 -11.49
C THR A 55 -11.12 14.48 -11.06
N LYS A 56 -9.80 14.27 -11.14
CA LYS A 56 -9.02 13.37 -10.28
C LYS A 56 -7.54 13.51 -10.64
N HIS A 57 -6.69 13.44 -9.62
CA HIS A 57 -5.28 13.81 -9.70
C HIS A 57 -4.51 13.05 -10.79
N PHE A 58 -3.64 13.80 -11.45
CA PHE A 58 -2.58 13.37 -12.35
C PHE A 58 -2.92 12.45 -13.55
N GLU A 59 -3.51 11.26 -13.40
CA GLU A 59 -3.38 10.23 -14.45
C GLU A 59 -4.54 9.21 -14.51
N GLU A 60 -5.71 9.64 -14.98
CA GLU A 60 -6.77 8.76 -15.52
C GLU A 60 -7.43 9.32 -16.79
N ALA A 61 -6.79 10.28 -17.48
CA ALA A 61 -7.33 10.84 -18.72
C ALA A 61 -6.98 9.93 -19.92
N MET A 62 -7.64 8.78 -20.03
CA MET A 62 -7.74 8.10 -21.32
C MET A 62 -8.95 8.65 -22.07
N LEU A 63 -8.74 9.14 -23.29
CA LEU A 63 -9.82 9.40 -24.23
C LEU A 63 -10.42 8.05 -24.61
N LYS A 64 -11.75 7.94 -24.63
CA LYS A 64 -12.46 6.72 -25.02
C LYS A 64 -13.17 6.97 -26.34
N ALA A 65 -12.97 6.13 -27.35
CA ALA A 65 -13.85 6.09 -28.52
C ALA A 65 -14.60 4.76 -28.59
N GLU A 66 -15.88 4.80 -28.95
CA GLU A 66 -16.69 3.62 -29.19
C GLU A 66 -16.77 3.31 -30.70
N VAL A 67 -16.35 2.10 -31.09
CA VAL A 67 -16.27 1.61 -32.46
C VAL A 67 -17.11 0.35 -32.60
N VAL A 68 -17.93 0.26 -33.64
CA VAL A 68 -18.74 -0.90 -33.99
C VAL A 68 -18.14 -1.58 -35.22
N VAL A 69 -17.79 -2.85 -35.06
CA VAL A 69 -17.30 -3.70 -36.13
C VAL A 69 -18.42 -4.66 -36.52
N THR A 70 -18.87 -4.63 -37.77
CA THR A 70 -19.92 -5.55 -38.23
C THR A 70 -19.31 -6.78 -38.88
N LEU A 71 -19.61 -7.97 -38.35
CA LEU A 71 -19.21 -9.24 -38.96
C LEU A 71 -20.28 -9.71 -39.95
N LEU A 72 -19.89 -9.87 -41.21
CA LEU A 72 -20.74 -10.40 -42.27
C LEU A 72 -21.04 -11.88 -42.07
N GLN A 73 -22.25 -12.23 -42.47
CA GLN A 73 -22.71 -13.60 -42.55
C GLN A 73 -22.63 -14.06 -44.00
N ASP A 74 -21.86 -15.11 -44.26
CA ASP A 74 -22.15 -15.97 -45.42
C ASP A 74 -23.51 -16.65 -45.18
N ASN A 75 -24.53 -16.12 -45.84
CA ASN A 75 -25.86 -16.71 -46.03
C ASN A 75 -25.72 -17.91 -47.00
N THR A 76 -26.40 -19.06 -46.93
CA THR A 76 -27.65 -19.49 -46.31
C THR A 76 -27.70 -21.03 -46.37
N HIS A 77 -28.61 -21.67 -45.60
CA HIS A 77 -28.89 -23.13 -45.52
C HIS A 77 -28.10 -23.94 -44.49
N ALA A 78 -28.52 -23.91 -43.21
CA ALA A 78 -28.19 -24.99 -42.28
C ALA A 78 -29.29 -25.20 -41.23
N GLY A 79 -29.62 -26.48 -40.97
CA GLY A 79 -30.72 -26.91 -40.13
C GLY A 79 -30.58 -26.64 -38.61
N PRO A 80 -31.61 -27.01 -37.80
CA PRO A 80 -31.74 -26.60 -36.40
C PRO A 80 -30.59 -27.05 -35.48
N GLY A 81 -30.00 -28.22 -35.72
CA GLY A 81 -28.84 -28.72 -34.97
C GLY A 81 -27.54 -27.94 -35.25
N LEU A 82 -27.37 -27.46 -36.50
CA LEU A 82 -26.27 -26.58 -36.87
C LEU A 82 -26.44 -25.17 -36.32
N ARG A 83 -27.67 -24.68 -36.11
CA ARG A 83 -27.91 -23.36 -35.49
C ARG A 83 -27.39 -23.25 -34.06
N ARG A 84 -27.54 -24.29 -33.22
CA ARG A 84 -26.97 -24.31 -31.85
C ARG A 84 -25.44 -24.35 -31.84
N ARG A 85 -24.83 -25.17 -32.72
CA ARG A 85 -23.37 -25.20 -32.91
C ARG A 85 -22.82 -23.90 -33.53
N ARG A 86 -23.55 -23.29 -34.47
CA ARG A 86 -23.22 -21.99 -35.09
C ARG A 86 -23.30 -20.85 -34.11
N LYS A 87 -24.36 -20.77 -33.28
CA LYS A 87 -24.47 -19.72 -32.25
C LYS A 87 -23.27 -19.72 -31.30
N LYS A 88 -22.80 -20.92 -30.90
CA LYS A 88 -21.60 -21.08 -30.08
C LYS A 88 -20.30 -20.69 -30.82
N LYS A 89 -20.18 -21.03 -32.11
CA LYS A 89 -19.01 -20.69 -32.95
C LYS A 89 -18.95 -19.19 -33.33
N GLU A 90 -20.10 -18.54 -33.50
CA GLU A 90 -20.25 -17.10 -33.73
C GLU A 90 -19.87 -16.30 -32.48
N GLU A 91 -20.32 -16.70 -31.29
CA GLU A 91 -19.97 -16.03 -30.02
C GLU A 91 -18.50 -16.25 -29.60
N GLU A 92 -17.86 -17.31 -30.12
CA GLU A 92 -16.41 -17.55 -29.96
C GLU A 92 -15.55 -16.71 -30.92
N LEU A 93 -16.11 -16.21 -32.03
CA LEU A 93 -15.38 -15.47 -33.05
C LEU A 93 -15.03 -14.04 -32.59
N ASP A 94 -15.93 -13.36 -31.89
CA ASP A 94 -15.83 -11.93 -31.58
C ASP A 94 -14.60 -11.56 -30.72
N TYR A 95 -14.33 -12.30 -29.64
CA TYR A 95 -13.21 -12.01 -28.70
C TYR A 95 -11.89 -12.59 -29.15
N ALA A 96 -11.96 -13.73 -29.83
CA ALA A 96 -10.81 -14.29 -30.51
C ALA A 96 -10.30 -13.33 -31.56
N LEU A 97 -11.21 -12.71 -32.31
CA LEU A 97 -10.87 -11.73 -33.33
C LEU A 97 -10.27 -10.47 -32.71
N ILE A 98 -10.89 -9.85 -31.70
CA ILE A 98 -10.32 -8.69 -31.00
C ILE A 98 -8.89 -8.97 -30.51
N GLY A 99 -8.71 -10.10 -29.80
CA GLY A 99 -7.41 -10.48 -29.29
C GLY A 99 -6.37 -10.66 -30.40
N ARG A 100 -6.75 -11.31 -31.51
CA ARG A 100 -5.88 -11.50 -32.67
C ARG A 100 -5.54 -10.20 -33.37
N LEU A 101 -6.53 -9.43 -33.78
CA LEU A 101 -6.33 -8.16 -34.50
C LEU A 101 -5.45 -7.20 -33.72
N TRP A 102 -5.70 -7.08 -32.41
CA TRP A 102 -5.07 -6.07 -31.58
C TRP A 102 -3.74 -6.52 -30.95
N CYS A 103 -3.61 -7.79 -30.54
CA CYS A 103 -2.38 -8.27 -29.88
C CYS A 103 -1.30 -8.76 -30.86
N GLU A 104 -1.64 -9.00 -32.13
CA GLU A 104 -0.67 -9.39 -33.17
C GLU A 104 0.04 -8.19 -33.81
N ASP A 105 -0.36 -6.96 -33.48
CA ASP A 105 0.36 -5.80 -33.95
C ASP A 105 1.76 -5.75 -33.32
N ASN A 106 2.78 -5.95 -34.16
CA ASN A 106 4.17 -5.75 -33.77
C ASN A 106 4.55 -4.27 -33.68
N ASN A 107 3.60 -3.35 -33.91
CA ASN A 107 3.82 -1.92 -33.83
C ASN A 107 3.29 -1.34 -32.50
N PRO A 108 4.14 -1.14 -31.48
CA PRO A 108 3.75 -0.53 -30.21
C PRO A 108 3.54 1.00 -30.31
N GLN A 109 3.45 1.59 -31.51
CA GLN A 109 3.30 3.03 -31.68
C GLN A 109 1.91 3.50 -31.23
N GLY A 110 1.85 3.93 -29.96
CA GLY A 110 1.13 5.07 -29.38
C GLY A 110 -0.33 5.37 -29.72
N LEU A 111 -0.73 5.27 -30.99
CA LEU A 111 -1.99 5.85 -31.46
C LEU A 111 -3.21 5.11 -30.91
N LEU A 112 -3.13 3.78 -30.74
CA LEU A 112 -4.31 2.96 -30.40
C LEU A 112 -3.98 1.84 -29.43
N GLN A 113 -4.43 2.00 -28.21
CA GLN A 113 -4.03 1.15 -27.11
C GLN A 113 -5.29 0.68 -26.36
N TRP A 114 -5.24 -0.50 -25.74
CA TRP A 114 -6.18 -0.88 -24.68
C TRP A 114 -7.64 -0.98 -25.15
N LEU A 115 -7.88 -1.96 -26.02
CA LEU A 115 -9.20 -2.22 -26.56
C LEU A 115 -10.09 -2.93 -25.53
N GLN A 116 -11.22 -2.34 -25.20
CA GLN A 116 -12.19 -2.88 -24.25
C GLN A 116 -13.40 -3.48 -24.99
N PRO A 117 -13.76 -4.75 -24.73
CA PRO A 117 -15.01 -5.31 -25.24
C PRO A 117 -16.21 -4.74 -24.47
N ASN A 118 -17.36 -4.55 -25.13
CA ASN A 118 -18.59 -4.16 -24.46
C ASN A 118 -18.90 -5.12 -23.31
N ARG A 119 -19.02 -4.64 -22.09
CA ARG A 119 -19.18 -5.53 -20.95
C ARG A 119 -20.46 -6.40 -20.95
N SER A 120 -21.56 -5.92 -21.55
CA SER A 120 -22.83 -6.66 -21.54
C SER A 120 -22.76 -7.93 -22.40
N GLU A 121 -22.04 -7.83 -23.51
CA GLU A 121 -21.97 -8.81 -24.59
C GLU A 121 -20.61 -9.49 -24.65
N GLY A 122 -19.58 -8.79 -24.15
CA GLY A 122 -18.14 -8.91 -24.35
C GLY A 122 -17.46 -10.15 -23.80
N PHE A 123 -18.15 -10.93 -22.98
CA PHE A 123 -17.59 -12.18 -22.52
C PHE A 123 -18.70 -13.19 -22.19
N TRP A 124 -18.34 -14.46 -22.28
CA TRP A 124 -19.26 -15.58 -22.05
C TRP A 124 -19.85 -15.59 -20.63
N ARG A 125 -21.17 -15.36 -20.55
CA ARG A 125 -21.95 -15.45 -19.32
C ARG A 125 -22.42 -16.88 -19.09
N GLY A 126 -22.15 -17.42 -17.92
CA GLY A 126 -22.57 -18.76 -17.52
C GLY A 126 -22.40 -18.96 -16.01
N GLY A 127 -22.68 -20.19 -15.55
CA GLY A 127 -22.93 -20.50 -14.14
C GLY A 127 -21.87 -21.32 -13.42
N ILE A 128 -20.65 -21.46 -13.97
CA ILE A 128 -19.56 -22.17 -13.28
C ILE A 128 -19.17 -21.37 -12.03
N ARG A 129 -19.23 -22.02 -10.87
CA ARG A 129 -18.92 -21.43 -9.56
C ARG A 129 -17.41 -21.38 -9.28
N PHE A 130 -16.66 -22.35 -9.81
CA PHE A 130 -15.23 -22.54 -9.58
C PHE A 130 -14.56 -23.09 -10.84
N GLU A 131 -13.42 -22.50 -11.25
CA GLU A 131 -12.47 -23.19 -12.11
C GLU A 131 -11.30 -23.69 -11.27
N ARG A 132 -11.16 -25.02 -11.20
CA ARG A 132 -10.07 -25.70 -10.47
C ARG A 132 -8.94 -26.10 -11.40
N ASN A 133 -7.75 -26.31 -10.82
CA ASN A 133 -6.56 -26.85 -11.49
C ASN A 133 -6.26 -26.16 -12.82
N VAL A 134 -6.28 -24.83 -12.82
CA VAL A 134 -5.89 -24.04 -13.98
C VAL A 134 -4.37 -24.00 -13.98
N HIS A 135 -3.75 -24.92 -14.71
CA HIS A 135 -2.30 -24.97 -14.86
C HIS A 135 -1.79 -23.70 -15.53
N LEU A 136 -0.75 -23.13 -14.93
CA LEU A 136 -0.08 -21.94 -15.45
C LEU A 136 1.17 -22.38 -16.19
N ALA A 137 1.28 -22.02 -17.47
CA ALA A 137 2.53 -22.13 -18.21
C ALA A 137 3.57 -21.16 -17.69
N VAL A 138 3.11 -20.00 -17.22
CA VAL A 138 3.93 -18.91 -16.70
C VAL A 138 3.18 -18.22 -15.58
N LEU A 139 3.90 -17.92 -14.50
CA LEU A 139 3.50 -16.97 -13.47
C LEU A 139 4.56 -15.85 -13.40
N GLY A 140 4.20 -14.66 -13.86
CA GLY A 140 5.11 -13.51 -13.90
C GLY A 140 4.72 -12.44 -12.88
N PHE A 141 5.71 -11.79 -12.28
CA PHE A 141 5.56 -10.61 -11.43
C PHE A 141 6.34 -9.46 -12.05
N GLY A 142 5.69 -8.31 -12.22
CA GLY A 142 6.32 -7.14 -12.80
C GLY A 142 5.52 -5.87 -12.60
N THR A 143 5.84 -4.84 -13.38
CA THR A 143 5.08 -3.60 -13.44
C THR A 143 4.84 -3.16 -14.88
N LEU A 144 3.84 -2.31 -15.08
CA LEU A 144 3.62 -1.67 -16.38
C LEU A 144 4.54 -0.45 -16.49
N SER A 145 5.29 -0.37 -17.57
CA SER A 145 6.19 0.73 -17.89
C SER A 145 5.62 1.47 -19.09
N GLY A 146 4.92 2.57 -18.82
CA GLY A 146 4.02 3.18 -19.80
C GLY A 146 2.92 2.20 -20.24
N LEU A 147 2.35 2.46 -21.40
CA LEU A 147 1.17 1.73 -21.88
C LEU A 147 1.50 0.49 -22.74
N THR A 148 2.75 0.36 -23.21
CA THR A 148 3.17 -0.64 -24.20
C THR A 148 4.03 -1.75 -23.63
N THR A 149 4.62 -1.55 -22.45
CA THR A 149 5.65 -2.45 -21.93
C THR A 149 5.25 -3.02 -20.58
N PHE A 150 5.23 -4.35 -20.49
CA PHE A 150 5.23 -5.07 -19.23
C PHE A 150 6.68 -5.41 -18.85
N ALA A 151 7.21 -4.68 -17.87
CA ALA A 151 8.53 -4.90 -17.31
C ALA A 151 8.46 -6.06 -16.30
N LEU A 152 8.84 -7.25 -16.76
CA LEU A 152 8.87 -8.46 -15.97
C LEU A 152 10.10 -8.43 -15.05
N ARG A 153 9.87 -8.70 -13.75
CA ARG A 153 10.92 -8.75 -12.72
C ARG A 153 11.21 -10.17 -12.29
N HIS A 154 10.17 -10.95 -12.04
CA HIS A 154 10.30 -12.35 -11.63
C HIS A 154 9.42 -13.22 -12.49
N LEU A 155 10.02 -14.23 -13.10
CA LEU A 155 9.32 -15.27 -13.83
C LEU A 155 9.42 -16.57 -13.05
N LEU A 156 8.29 -17.12 -12.63
CA LEU A 156 8.23 -18.46 -12.08
C LEU A 156 7.67 -19.39 -13.17
N GLY A 157 8.33 -20.53 -13.40
CA GLY A 157 7.84 -21.57 -14.32
C GLY A 157 8.83 -22.72 -14.52
N PRO A 158 8.50 -23.71 -15.37
CA PRO A 158 9.39 -24.85 -15.65
C PRO A 158 10.75 -24.44 -16.21
N SER A 159 10.78 -23.31 -16.93
CA SER A 159 11.98 -22.75 -17.55
C SER A 159 12.72 -21.74 -16.65
N SER A 160 12.24 -21.50 -15.43
CA SER A 160 12.90 -20.60 -14.48
C SER A 160 13.87 -21.36 -13.57
N SER A 161 14.85 -20.67 -12.98
CA SER A 161 15.75 -21.24 -11.97
C SER A 161 15.00 -21.79 -10.75
N LEU A 162 13.83 -21.23 -10.45
CA LEU A 162 12.90 -21.63 -9.40
C LEU A 162 11.85 -22.62 -9.95
N GLN A 163 12.16 -23.92 -9.94
CA GLN A 163 11.24 -24.93 -10.46
C GLN A 163 10.04 -25.14 -9.51
N PHE A 164 8.93 -24.46 -9.81
CA PHE A 164 7.64 -24.67 -9.15
C PHE A 164 6.68 -25.43 -10.07
N SER A 165 5.86 -26.32 -9.49
CA SER A 165 4.57 -26.67 -10.10
C SER A 165 3.55 -25.59 -9.77
N GLN A 166 2.83 -25.11 -10.77
CA GLN A 166 1.99 -23.92 -10.64
C GLN A 166 0.60 -24.16 -11.21
N TYR A 167 -0.38 -23.86 -10.39
CA TYR A 167 -1.77 -23.87 -10.82
C TYR A 167 -2.54 -22.85 -10.01
N CYS A 168 -3.71 -22.46 -10.51
CA CYS A 168 -4.58 -21.56 -9.80
C CYS A 168 -6.02 -22.06 -9.79
N GLU A 169 -6.79 -21.50 -8.87
CA GLU A 169 -8.21 -21.73 -8.70
C GLU A 169 -8.92 -20.39 -8.71
N PHE A 170 -9.83 -20.23 -9.66
CA PHE A 170 -10.73 -19.08 -9.71
C PHE A 170 -12.02 -19.43 -8.98
N LYS A 171 -12.14 -18.93 -7.75
CA LYS A 171 -13.30 -19.13 -6.88
C LYS A 171 -14.29 -17.98 -7.08
N HIS A 172 -15.02 -18.03 -8.19
CA HIS A 172 -15.90 -16.94 -8.63
C HIS A 172 -16.99 -16.54 -7.64
N ASP A 173 -17.60 -17.51 -6.96
CA ASP A 173 -18.65 -17.25 -5.98
C ASP A 173 -18.09 -16.61 -4.69
N GLU A 174 -16.87 -16.97 -4.30
CA GLU A 174 -16.14 -16.37 -3.18
C GLU A 174 -15.40 -15.08 -3.55
N ARG A 175 -15.33 -14.76 -4.86
CA ARG A 175 -14.58 -13.63 -5.42
C ARG A 175 -13.10 -13.68 -5.05
N LEU A 176 -12.52 -14.88 -5.13
CA LEU A 176 -11.13 -15.19 -4.78
C LEU A 176 -10.41 -15.84 -5.96
N LEU A 177 -9.12 -15.53 -6.07
CA LEU A 177 -8.15 -16.25 -6.88
C LEU A 177 -7.08 -16.79 -5.94
N HIS A 178 -6.93 -18.11 -5.92
CA HIS A 178 -5.83 -18.78 -5.23
C HIS A 178 -4.81 -19.22 -6.27
N ILE A 179 -3.54 -18.92 -6.03
CA ILE A 179 -2.45 -19.40 -6.87
C ILE A 179 -1.55 -20.26 -6.00
N TYR A 180 -1.38 -21.51 -6.42
CA TYR A 180 -0.62 -22.50 -5.70
C TYR A 180 0.74 -22.69 -6.37
N LEU A 181 1.76 -22.74 -5.52
CA LEU A 181 3.16 -22.91 -5.92
C LEU A 181 3.72 -24.07 -5.09
N GLU A 182 4.00 -25.19 -5.74
CA GLU A 182 4.60 -26.35 -5.09
C GLU A 182 6.09 -26.44 -5.42
N THR A 183 6.96 -26.49 -4.41
CA THR A 183 8.40 -26.59 -4.62
C THR A 183 8.79 -27.91 -5.24
N LYS A 184 9.70 -27.87 -6.22
CA LYS A 184 10.46 -29.05 -6.65
C LYS A 184 11.87 -28.95 -6.08
N HIS A 185 12.29 -29.99 -5.37
CA HIS A 185 13.61 -30.05 -4.75
C HIS A 185 14.64 -30.66 -5.69
N ALA A 186 15.89 -30.20 -5.58
CA ALA A 186 17.01 -30.82 -6.27
C ALA A 186 17.31 -32.21 -5.67
N VAL A 187 17.89 -33.10 -6.48
CA VAL A 187 18.30 -34.43 -6.04
C VAL A 187 19.31 -34.30 -4.89
N GLY A 188 19.03 -34.93 -3.75
CA GLY A 188 19.88 -34.85 -2.54
C GLY A 188 19.55 -33.72 -1.56
N CYS A 189 18.47 -32.95 -1.78
CA CYS A 189 18.05 -31.92 -0.82
C CYS A 189 17.66 -32.53 0.53
N VAL A 190 18.19 -31.94 1.62
CA VAL A 190 17.86 -32.30 3.02
C VAL A 190 16.37 -32.16 3.31
N ASN A 191 15.72 -31.18 2.67
CA ASN A 191 14.29 -30.97 2.76
C ASN A 191 13.60 -31.72 1.62
N SER A 192 13.23 -32.98 1.83
CA SER A 192 12.69 -33.85 0.78
C SER A 192 11.18 -33.69 0.56
N LYS A 193 10.49 -32.92 1.39
CA LYS A 193 9.03 -32.71 1.29
C LYS A 193 8.73 -31.47 0.46
N ASN A 194 7.98 -31.67 -0.62
CA ASN A 194 7.40 -30.57 -1.39
C ASN A 194 6.57 -29.67 -0.46
N THR A 195 6.92 -28.38 -0.48
CA THR A 195 6.22 -27.34 0.26
C THR A 195 5.23 -26.68 -0.67
N LEU A 196 3.97 -26.61 -0.23
CA LEU A 196 2.90 -25.95 -0.96
C LEU A 196 2.71 -24.53 -0.43
N TYR A 197 2.86 -23.56 -1.31
CA TYR A 197 2.57 -22.16 -1.05
C TYR A 197 1.27 -21.74 -1.74
N ARG A 198 0.64 -20.72 -1.18
CA ARG A 198 -0.59 -20.14 -1.72
C ARG A 198 -0.53 -18.62 -1.68
N LEU A 199 -0.71 -18.00 -2.84
CA LEU A 199 -1.00 -16.57 -2.97
C LEU A 199 -2.51 -16.39 -3.04
N VAL A 200 -3.03 -15.41 -2.31
CA VAL A 200 -4.47 -15.11 -2.27
C VAL A 200 -4.72 -13.71 -2.83
N VAL A 201 -5.55 -13.64 -3.88
CA VAL A 201 -6.00 -12.40 -4.52
C VAL A 201 -7.52 -12.30 -4.40
N HIS A 202 -8.01 -11.26 -3.73
CA HIS A 202 -9.43 -10.95 -3.76
C HIS A 202 -9.77 -10.17 -5.03
N TYR A 203 -10.92 -10.44 -5.64
CA TYR A 203 -11.29 -9.79 -6.90
C TYR A 203 -11.45 -8.27 -6.75
N HIS A 204 -11.82 -7.79 -5.56
CA HIS A 204 -11.88 -6.35 -5.27
C HIS A 204 -10.49 -5.68 -5.23
N GLN A 205 -9.39 -6.44 -5.20
CA GLN A 205 -8.02 -5.91 -5.28
C GLN A 205 -7.54 -5.79 -6.72
N ILE A 206 -8.25 -6.37 -7.69
CA ILE A 206 -7.92 -6.27 -9.11
C ILE A 206 -8.45 -4.91 -9.59
N LEU A 207 -7.55 -4.01 -9.96
CA LEU A 207 -7.87 -2.68 -10.46
C LEU A 207 -8.01 -2.66 -11.97
N ARG A 208 -7.33 -3.59 -12.64
CA ARG A 208 -7.37 -3.72 -14.10
C ARG A 208 -7.01 -5.12 -14.56
N VAL A 209 -7.64 -5.58 -15.64
CA VAL A 209 -7.27 -6.82 -16.33
C VAL A 209 -6.78 -6.49 -17.73
N LEU A 210 -5.54 -6.87 -18.04
CA LEU A 210 -4.98 -6.78 -19.37
C LEU A 210 -4.85 -8.18 -19.96
N VAL A 211 -5.20 -8.32 -21.23
CA VAL A 211 -5.22 -9.60 -21.94
C VAL A 211 -4.29 -9.49 -23.14
N LYS A 212 -3.27 -10.35 -23.16
CA LYS A 212 -2.40 -10.54 -24.32
C LYS A 212 -2.62 -11.95 -24.87
N ASP A 213 -3.22 -12.04 -26.04
CA ASP A 213 -3.50 -13.32 -26.71
C ASP A 213 -2.43 -13.57 -27.80
N SER A 214 -1.55 -14.55 -27.62
CA SER A 214 -0.45 -14.83 -28.56
C SER A 214 -0.87 -15.90 -29.57
N THR A 215 -0.71 -15.66 -30.87
CA THR A 215 -1.10 -16.63 -31.93
C THR A 215 0.03 -17.38 -32.61
N ARG A 216 1.30 -17.00 -32.40
CA ARG A 216 2.43 -17.74 -32.98
C ARG A 216 2.61 -19.09 -32.27
N THR A 217 2.08 -20.14 -32.90
CA THR A 217 2.27 -21.59 -32.68
C THR A 217 2.04 -22.19 -31.28
N GLY A 218 1.95 -21.39 -30.23
CA GLY A 218 1.58 -21.80 -28.88
C GLY A 218 0.22 -21.24 -28.53
N GLN A 219 -0.78 -22.11 -28.37
CA GLN A 219 -2.05 -21.75 -27.73
C GLN A 219 -1.71 -21.23 -26.33
N ARG A 220 -1.69 -19.91 -26.14
CA ARG A 220 -1.50 -19.29 -24.83
C ARG A 220 -2.14 -17.90 -24.77
N THR A 221 -2.83 -17.63 -23.67
CA THR A 221 -3.35 -16.32 -23.31
C THR A 221 -2.74 -15.89 -21.98
N ASP A 222 -2.13 -14.70 -21.98
CA ASP A 222 -1.60 -14.06 -20.77
C ASP A 222 -2.64 -13.12 -20.20
N ILE A 223 -3.08 -13.40 -18.98
CA ILE A 223 -3.98 -12.56 -18.20
C ILE A 223 -3.13 -11.81 -17.17
N LEU A 224 -2.95 -10.50 -17.37
CA LEU A 224 -2.24 -9.65 -16.44
C LEU A 224 -3.25 -8.95 -15.53
N LEU A 225 -3.10 -9.15 -14.22
CA LEU A 225 -3.91 -8.56 -13.18
C LEU A 225 -3.12 -7.43 -12.52
N GLN A 226 -3.52 -6.19 -12.73
CA GLN A 226 -2.96 -5.05 -11.99
C GLN A 226 -3.63 -5.00 -10.62
N LEU A 227 -2.83 -5.13 -9.56
CA LEU A 227 -3.31 -5.31 -8.20
C LEU A 227 -3.09 -4.05 -7.36
N GLN A 228 -4.05 -3.75 -6.49
CA GLN A 228 -3.92 -2.68 -5.50
C GLN A 228 -2.73 -2.93 -4.57
N SER A 229 -2.58 -4.16 -4.08
CA SER A 229 -1.52 -4.58 -3.17
C SER A 229 -0.97 -5.95 -3.54
N MET A 230 0.25 -6.24 -3.08
CA MET A 230 0.88 -7.56 -3.23
C MET A 230 -0.03 -8.64 -2.60
N PRO A 231 -0.24 -9.79 -3.27
CA PRO A 231 -1.05 -10.88 -2.73
C PRO A 231 -0.43 -11.45 -1.47
N LEU A 232 -1.23 -11.73 -0.44
CA LEU A 232 -0.72 -12.35 0.78
C LEU A 232 -0.18 -13.75 0.46
N LEU A 233 1.06 -14.00 0.91
CA LEU A 233 1.76 -15.27 0.72
C LEU A 233 1.59 -16.16 1.95
N TYR A 234 1.12 -17.38 1.72
CA TYR A 234 0.94 -18.40 2.73
C TYR A 234 1.73 -19.66 2.39
N GLN A 235 2.10 -20.42 3.42
CA GLN A 235 2.70 -21.74 3.33
C GLN A 235 1.80 -22.74 4.05
N ARG A 236 1.68 -23.95 3.52
CA ARG A 236 0.97 -25.04 4.20
C ARG A 236 1.63 -25.35 5.55
N ALA A 237 0.83 -25.39 6.62
CA ALA A 237 1.34 -25.70 7.95
C ALA A 237 1.81 -27.15 8.03
N ASN A 238 2.93 -27.39 8.71
CA ASN A 238 3.42 -28.73 8.99
C ASN A 238 2.66 -29.30 10.19
N GLY A 239 1.65 -30.16 9.99
CA GLY A 239 1.03 -30.83 11.16
C GLY A 239 -0.35 -31.49 11.05
N LEU A 240 -1.05 -31.46 9.93
CA LEU A 240 -2.28 -32.26 9.76
C LEU A 240 -2.24 -32.95 8.40
N GLU A 241 -1.85 -34.23 8.39
CA GLU A 241 -2.38 -35.11 7.35
C GLU A 241 -3.87 -35.27 7.64
N PRO A 242 -4.76 -34.96 6.69
CA PRO A 242 -6.17 -35.23 6.84
C PRO A 242 -6.37 -36.73 7.04
N ALA A 243 -7.20 -37.08 8.02
CA ALA A 243 -7.56 -38.46 8.27
C ALA A 243 -8.12 -39.05 6.97
N ARG A 244 -7.48 -40.10 6.44
CA ARG A 244 -7.96 -40.85 5.28
C ARG A 244 -9.31 -41.50 5.61
N SER A 245 -10.40 -40.77 5.49
CA SER A 245 -11.74 -41.37 5.45
C SER A 245 -11.96 -41.92 4.05
N SER A 246 -11.70 -43.21 3.88
CA SER A 246 -12.06 -43.98 2.69
C SER A 246 -13.59 -44.03 2.57
N VAL A 247 -14.18 -43.07 1.88
CA VAL A 247 -15.55 -43.19 1.36
C VAL A 247 -15.43 -43.43 -0.14
N HIS A 248 -16.01 -44.54 -0.58
CA HIS A 248 -15.91 -45.11 -1.92
C HIS A 248 -16.18 -44.11 -3.05
N GLY A 249 -15.25 -44.04 -4.01
CA GLY A 249 -15.58 -43.68 -5.40
C GLY A 249 -15.33 -42.24 -5.87
N ILE A 250 -14.63 -41.40 -5.11
CA ILE A 250 -14.23 -40.05 -5.56
C ILE A 250 -12.70 -39.98 -5.61
N GLU A 251 -12.13 -39.45 -6.70
CA GLU A 251 -10.68 -39.26 -6.87
C GLU A 251 -10.03 -38.62 -5.62
N PRO A 252 -9.06 -39.29 -4.96
CA PRO A 252 -8.59 -38.89 -3.62
C PRO A 252 -7.75 -37.61 -3.54
N ALA A 253 -7.41 -36.96 -4.66
CA ALA A 253 -6.34 -35.94 -4.66
C ALA A 253 -6.78 -34.50 -4.36
N LEU A 254 -8.08 -34.17 -4.46
CA LEU A 254 -8.53 -32.76 -4.58
C LEU A 254 -9.47 -32.26 -3.47
N ILE A 255 -9.95 -33.14 -2.59
CA ILE A 255 -10.75 -32.74 -1.42
C ILE A 255 -9.84 -32.21 -0.28
N ASP A 256 -8.54 -32.48 -0.37
CA ASP A 256 -7.57 -32.26 0.71
C ASP A 256 -6.99 -30.84 0.81
N VAL A 257 -6.84 -30.12 -0.31
CA VAL A 257 -6.08 -28.86 -0.33
C VAL A 257 -6.84 -27.70 0.34
N GLU A 258 -8.18 -27.72 0.30
CA GLU A 258 -9.01 -26.69 0.94
C GLU A 258 -9.15 -26.89 2.45
N GLN A 259 -9.02 -28.12 2.96
CA GLN A 259 -9.06 -28.45 4.39
C GLN A 259 -7.71 -28.29 5.09
N GLN A 260 -6.63 -28.11 4.31
CA GLN A 260 -5.29 -27.86 4.85
C GLN A 260 -5.18 -26.48 5.49
N THR A 261 -4.45 -26.41 6.59
CA THR A 261 -4.14 -25.15 7.28
C THR A 261 -2.98 -24.44 6.57
N TYR A 262 -3.12 -23.13 6.39
CA TYR A 262 -2.12 -22.28 5.74
C TYR A 262 -1.73 -21.15 6.69
N GLU A 263 -0.43 -20.92 6.81
CA GLU A 263 0.15 -19.90 7.69
C GLU A 263 0.88 -18.84 6.87
N ARG A 264 0.87 -17.60 7.36
CA ARG A 264 1.49 -16.46 6.69
C ARG A 264 3.00 -16.67 6.60
N THR A 265 3.60 -16.58 5.41
CA THR A 265 5.06 -16.69 5.24
C THR A 265 5.62 -15.52 4.43
N LEU A 266 6.93 -15.26 4.58
CA LEU A 266 7.65 -14.19 3.87
C LEU A 266 8.68 -14.70 2.87
N THR A 267 8.74 -16.02 2.68
CA THR A 267 9.70 -16.70 1.81
C THR A 267 9.00 -17.75 0.98
N LEU A 268 9.47 -17.92 -0.24
CA LEU A 268 9.02 -18.91 -1.20
C LEU A 268 10.24 -19.67 -1.70
N GLY A 269 10.19 -21.00 -1.73
CA GLY A 269 11.26 -21.83 -2.27
C GLY A 269 12.09 -22.54 -1.21
N CYS A 270 13.24 -23.06 -1.63
CA CYS A 270 14.14 -23.85 -0.79
C CYS A 270 15.59 -23.47 -1.10
N GLU A 271 16.49 -23.65 -0.13
CA GLU A 271 17.92 -23.38 -0.31
C GLU A 271 18.54 -24.16 -1.48
N CYS A 272 17.98 -25.32 -1.86
CA CYS A 272 18.47 -26.09 -3.02
C CYS A 272 18.10 -25.52 -4.39
N SER A 273 17.13 -24.61 -4.48
CA SER A 273 16.62 -24.05 -5.75
C SER A 273 16.52 -22.52 -5.77
N SER A 274 16.98 -21.86 -4.70
CA SER A 274 16.86 -20.43 -4.35
C SER A 274 15.62 -20.09 -3.52
N ILE A 275 15.78 -19.12 -2.63
CA ILE A 275 14.69 -18.56 -1.82
C ILE A 275 14.33 -17.20 -2.40
N LEU A 276 13.07 -17.03 -2.76
CA LEU A 276 12.50 -15.75 -3.13
C LEU A 276 11.82 -15.13 -1.91
N TYR A 277 12.23 -13.93 -1.54
CA TYR A 277 11.62 -13.23 -0.42
C TYR A 277 10.42 -12.40 -0.89
N ALA A 278 9.36 -12.32 -0.07
CA ALA A 278 8.18 -11.53 -0.37
C ALA A 278 8.51 -10.05 -0.66
N LYS A 279 9.60 -9.53 -0.07
CA LYS A 279 10.10 -8.17 -0.31
C LYS A 279 10.59 -7.92 -1.73
N GLU A 280 10.95 -8.96 -2.47
CA GLU A 280 11.37 -8.85 -3.86
C GLU A 280 10.17 -8.74 -4.81
N LEU A 281 9.03 -9.29 -4.40
CA LEU A 281 7.77 -9.21 -5.13
C LEU A 281 6.98 -7.92 -4.85
N SER A 282 7.33 -7.20 -3.78
CA SER A 282 6.49 -6.09 -3.27
C SER A 282 6.48 -4.84 -4.15
N GLY A 283 7.51 -4.67 -4.99
CA GLY A 283 7.57 -3.63 -6.01
C GLY A 283 6.73 -3.93 -7.26
N CYS A 284 6.33 -5.19 -7.45
CA CYS A 284 5.52 -5.62 -8.60
C CYS A 284 4.05 -5.21 -8.40
N SER A 285 3.52 -4.42 -9.33
CA SER A 285 2.13 -3.99 -9.33
C SER A 285 1.21 -4.93 -10.11
N THR A 286 1.77 -5.76 -10.98
CA THR A 286 1.03 -6.55 -11.96
C THR A 286 1.47 -8.01 -11.93
N LEU A 287 0.48 -8.89 -11.88
CA LEU A 287 0.63 -10.35 -11.87
C LEU A 287 0.22 -10.93 -13.23
N CYS A 288 1.10 -11.67 -13.89
CA CYS A 288 0.82 -12.30 -15.19
C CYS A 288 0.53 -13.80 -15.01
N LEU A 289 -0.64 -14.24 -15.48
CA LEU A 289 -1.08 -15.63 -15.49
C LEU A 289 -1.12 -16.12 -16.95
N GLY A 290 -0.12 -16.91 -17.35
CA GLY A 290 -0.05 -17.50 -18.67
C GLY A 290 -0.78 -18.83 -18.72
N ILE A 291 -1.91 -18.91 -19.42
CA ILE A 291 -2.73 -20.11 -19.55
C ILE A 291 -2.60 -20.64 -20.98
N GLN A 292 -2.22 -21.91 -21.15
CA GLN A 292 -2.09 -22.49 -22.50
C GLN A 292 -3.46 -22.65 -23.18
N ASP A 293 -4.45 -23.19 -22.48
CA ASP A 293 -5.78 -23.35 -23.06
C ASP A 293 -6.48 -21.98 -23.20
N LYS A 294 -6.48 -21.44 -24.42
CA LYS A 294 -7.14 -20.17 -24.77
C LYS A 294 -8.65 -20.19 -24.50
N PHE A 295 -9.31 -21.32 -24.72
CA PHE A 295 -10.75 -21.43 -24.46
C PHE A 295 -11.03 -21.37 -22.96
N LYS A 296 -10.22 -22.08 -22.16
CA LYS A 296 -10.28 -22.00 -20.69
C LYS A 296 -10.00 -20.57 -20.21
N ALA A 297 -8.98 -19.90 -20.74
CA ALA A 297 -8.66 -18.52 -20.41
C ALA A 297 -9.82 -17.56 -20.70
N ARG A 298 -10.48 -17.70 -21.85
CA ARG A 298 -11.66 -16.89 -22.22
C ARG A 298 -12.85 -17.12 -21.29
N HIS A 299 -13.12 -18.37 -20.89
CA HIS A 299 -14.16 -18.66 -19.90
C HIS A 299 -13.87 -17.99 -18.56
N ILE A 300 -12.62 -18.05 -18.10
CA ILE A 300 -12.17 -17.38 -16.87
C ILE A 300 -12.39 -15.87 -16.97
N LEU A 301 -11.95 -15.24 -18.07
CA LEU A 301 -12.14 -13.80 -18.29
C LEU A 301 -13.62 -13.40 -18.23
N GLY A 302 -14.51 -14.19 -18.83
CA GLY A 302 -15.95 -13.89 -18.77
C GLY A 302 -16.57 -14.04 -17.39
N ARG A 303 -16.03 -14.92 -16.56
CA ARG A 303 -16.47 -15.06 -15.16
C ARG A 303 -15.91 -13.95 -14.28
N LEU A 304 -14.63 -13.63 -14.44
CA LEU A 304 -14.01 -12.48 -13.79
C LEU A 304 -14.81 -11.21 -14.09
N ASN A 305 -15.13 -10.96 -15.36
CA ASN A 305 -15.93 -9.82 -15.78
C ASN A 305 -17.28 -9.71 -15.06
N LYS A 306 -17.92 -10.86 -14.79
CA LYS A 306 -19.23 -10.92 -14.10
C LYS A 306 -19.12 -10.77 -12.58
N ARG A 307 -18.00 -11.18 -11.98
CA ARG A 307 -17.84 -11.27 -10.51
C ARG A 307 -17.05 -10.12 -9.91
N CYS A 308 -16.20 -9.47 -10.70
CA CYS A 308 -15.49 -8.25 -10.31
C CYS A 308 -16.41 -7.02 -10.33
N ASP A 309 -15.90 -5.92 -9.78
CA ASP A 309 -16.59 -4.62 -9.71
C ASP A 309 -17.11 -4.18 -11.08
N CYS A 310 -18.21 -3.41 -11.09
CA CYS A 310 -18.77 -2.97 -12.34
C CYS A 310 -17.89 -2.01 -13.15
N ALA A 311 -17.02 -1.26 -12.48
CA ALA A 311 -16.09 -0.33 -13.09
C ALA A 311 -14.79 -1.00 -13.58
N LEU A 312 -14.57 -2.29 -13.30
CA LEU A 312 -13.32 -2.97 -13.69
C LEU A 312 -13.21 -3.08 -15.23
N GLY A 313 -12.19 -2.44 -15.79
CA GLY A 313 -11.86 -2.53 -17.21
C GLY A 313 -11.07 -3.79 -17.57
N PHE A 314 -11.46 -4.41 -18.69
CA PHE A 314 -10.76 -5.53 -19.33
C PHE A 314 -10.24 -5.05 -20.67
N TYR A 315 -8.93 -5.11 -20.89
CA TYR A 315 -8.31 -4.50 -22.06
C TYR A 315 -7.46 -5.51 -22.82
N TYR A 316 -7.70 -5.67 -24.11
CA TYR A 316 -6.79 -6.35 -25.02
C TYR A 316 -5.68 -5.38 -25.43
N VAL A 317 -4.43 -5.83 -25.31
CA VAL A 317 -3.26 -4.94 -25.43
C VAL A 317 -2.07 -5.59 -26.13
N PRO A 318 -1.42 -4.88 -27.08
CA PRO A 318 -0.18 -5.32 -27.71
C PRO A 318 1.03 -5.06 -26.78
N LEU A 319 1.05 -5.73 -25.62
CA LEU A 319 2.12 -5.52 -24.64
C LEU A 319 3.42 -6.21 -25.09
N ARG A 320 4.50 -5.45 -25.15
CA ARG A 320 5.87 -5.99 -25.17
C ARG A 320 6.21 -6.45 -23.75
N VAL A 321 6.57 -7.73 -23.60
CA VAL A 321 7.09 -8.24 -22.33
C VAL A 321 8.60 -8.13 -22.39
N VAL A 322 9.19 -7.38 -21.45
CA VAL A 322 10.65 -7.23 -21.34
C VAL A 322 11.07 -7.79 -19.99
N ASP A 323 11.91 -8.82 -20.00
CA ASP A 323 12.50 -9.35 -18.78
C ASP A 323 13.67 -8.46 -18.35
N LEU A 324 13.47 -7.71 -17.27
CA LEU A 324 14.49 -6.84 -16.71
C LEU A 324 15.20 -7.48 -15.52
N GLY A 325 14.60 -8.46 -14.85
CA GLY A 325 15.20 -9.17 -13.72
C GLY A 325 15.94 -8.26 -12.73
N GLN A 326 17.25 -8.48 -12.59
CA GLN A 326 18.13 -7.72 -11.70
C GLN A 326 18.39 -6.28 -12.16
N SER A 327 18.17 -5.94 -13.43
CA SER A 327 18.37 -4.58 -13.96
C SER A 327 17.48 -3.55 -13.26
N ILE A 328 16.28 -3.94 -12.83
CA ILE A 328 15.39 -3.10 -12.01
C ILE A 328 16.06 -2.76 -10.66
N VAL A 329 16.74 -3.72 -10.04
CA VAL A 329 17.44 -3.52 -8.76
C VAL A 329 18.64 -2.59 -8.94
N LEU A 330 19.41 -2.76 -10.01
CA LEU A 330 20.54 -1.89 -10.35
C LEU A 330 20.06 -0.45 -10.63
N ALA A 331 18.99 -0.29 -11.40
CA ALA A 331 18.35 1.00 -11.65
C ALA A 331 17.86 1.67 -10.36
N ALA A 332 17.17 0.92 -9.49
CA ALA A 332 16.72 1.42 -8.19
C ALA A 332 17.89 1.87 -7.31
N ASN A 333 19.01 1.13 -7.30
CA ASN A 333 20.19 1.49 -6.52
C ASN A 333 20.86 2.77 -7.06
N ARG A 334 21.04 2.89 -8.38
CA ARG A 334 21.57 4.12 -9.00
C ARG A 334 20.68 5.33 -8.69
N LEU A 335 19.36 5.19 -8.75
CA LEU A 335 18.43 6.27 -8.40
C LEU A 335 18.49 6.64 -6.91
N LYS A 336 18.71 5.67 -6.00
CA LYS A 336 18.97 5.96 -4.58
C LYS A 336 20.28 6.70 -4.37
N GLU A 337 21.35 6.34 -5.08
CA GLU A 337 22.63 7.07 -5.04
C GLU A 337 22.48 8.51 -5.52
N VAL A 338 21.70 8.74 -6.57
CA VAL A 338 21.35 10.10 -7.02
C VAL A 338 20.55 10.83 -5.93
N ALA A 339 19.58 10.15 -5.31
CA ALA A 339 18.76 10.73 -4.24
C ALA A 339 19.59 11.21 -3.04
N LEU A 340 20.68 10.49 -2.70
CA LEU A 340 21.58 10.85 -1.59
C LEU A 340 22.32 12.17 -1.79
N ARG A 341 22.40 12.68 -3.03
CA ARG A 341 23.05 13.97 -3.34
C ARG A 341 22.14 15.17 -3.07
N PHE A 342 20.85 14.95 -2.85
CA PHE A 342 19.90 16.02 -2.53
C PHE A 342 19.76 16.23 -1.01
N HIS A 343 19.29 17.41 -0.63
CA HIS A 343 18.88 17.68 0.75
C HIS A 343 17.76 16.72 1.18
N PHE A 344 17.68 16.49 2.50
CA PHE A 344 16.84 15.43 3.07
C PHE A 344 15.37 15.43 2.60
N PRO A 345 14.64 16.56 2.46
CA PRO A 345 13.24 16.53 2.01
C PRO A 345 13.06 15.91 0.62
N ILE A 346 13.89 16.31 -0.35
CA ILE A 346 13.88 15.75 -1.71
C ILE A 346 14.37 14.30 -1.69
N CYS A 347 15.44 14.01 -0.95
CA CYS A 347 15.94 12.65 -0.79
C CYS A 347 14.84 11.71 -0.26
N TYR A 348 14.11 12.15 0.77
CA TYR A 348 12.98 11.43 1.34
C TYR A 348 11.85 11.22 0.32
N ALA A 349 11.47 12.27 -0.43
CA ALA A 349 10.41 12.18 -1.45
C ALA A 349 10.80 11.25 -2.61
N MET A 350 12.05 11.28 -3.06
CA MET A 350 12.56 10.32 -4.06
C MET A 350 12.55 8.89 -3.52
N HIS A 351 13.01 8.67 -2.29
CA HIS A 351 12.89 7.38 -1.62
C HIS A 351 11.42 6.95 -1.51
N ALA A 352 10.48 7.88 -1.30
CA ALA A 352 9.06 7.56 -1.24
C ALA A 352 8.52 7.03 -2.57
N VAL A 353 8.94 7.61 -3.71
CA VAL A 353 8.63 7.09 -5.04
C VAL A 353 9.23 5.69 -5.24
N LEU A 354 10.52 5.54 -4.95
CA LEU A 354 11.27 4.28 -5.17
C LEU A 354 10.79 3.12 -4.28
N PHE A 355 10.26 3.42 -3.09
CA PHE A 355 9.75 2.42 -2.16
C PHE A 355 8.28 2.05 -2.44
N GLN A 356 7.56 2.87 -3.21
CA GLN A 356 6.14 2.64 -3.51
C GLN A 356 5.94 1.47 -4.51
N GLY A 357 6.84 1.33 -5.49
CA GLY A 357 6.76 0.32 -6.55
C GLY A 357 7.97 0.35 -7.48
N ASP A 358 8.06 -0.64 -8.37
CA ASP A 358 9.13 -0.74 -9.36
C ASP A 358 8.89 0.15 -10.60
N ASP A 359 7.82 0.94 -10.63
CA ASP A 359 7.40 1.74 -11.78
C ASP A 359 8.50 2.69 -12.28
N LEU A 360 9.17 3.41 -11.38
CA LEU A 360 10.26 4.31 -11.74
C LEU A 360 11.55 3.54 -12.09
N PRO A 361 12.03 2.60 -11.26
CA PRO A 361 13.20 1.79 -11.60
C PRO A 361 13.07 1.02 -12.91
N ALA A 362 11.89 0.46 -13.23
CA ALA A 362 11.65 -0.29 -14.45
C ALA A 362 11.73 0.61 -15.69
N GLN A 363 11.08 1.78 -15.65
CA GLN A 363 11.17 2.75 -16.75
C GLN A 363 12.59 3.26 -16.94
N PHE A 364 13.29 3.57 -15.84
CA PHE A 364 14.70 3.98 -15.90
C PHE A 364 15.61 2.88 -16.49
N ALA A 365 15.38 1.62 -16.14
CA ALA A 365 16.13 0.48 -16.68
C ALA A 365 15.89 0.21 -18.19
N LEU A 366 14.77 0.70 -18.75
CA LEU A 366 14.46 0.59 -20.17
C LEU A 366 15.13 1.67 -21.03
N LEU A 367 15.59 2.76 -20.42
CA LEU A 367 16.31 3.84 -21.09
C LEU A 367 17.75 3.41 -21.41
N ASN A 368 18.29 3.94 -22.51
CA ASN A 368 19.73 3.81 -22.79
C ASN A 368 20.55 4.72 -21.86
N THR A 369 21.88 4.58 -21.89
CA THR A 369 22.77 5.29 -20.95
C THR A 369 22.66 6.81 -21.06
N ASP A 370 22.58 7.36 -22.27
CA ASP A 370 22.49 8.81 -22.49
C ASP A 370 21.15 9.36 -21.96
N GLN A 371 20.04 8.68 -22.28
CA GLN A 371 18.71 9.01 -21.77
C GLN A 371 18.62 8.93 -20.24
N GLN A 372 19.32 7.98 -19.63
CA GLN A 372 19.40 7.88 -18.16
C GLN A 372 20.12 9.08 -17.56
N GLU A 373 21.21 9.55 -18.16
CA GLU A 373 21.91 10.76 -17.71
C GLU A 373 21.08 12.02 -17.94
N ASP A 374 20.38 12.13 -19.07
CA ASP A 374 19.45 13.22 -19.33
C ASP A 374 18.32 13.27 -18.30
N PHE A 375 17.72 12.13 -17.97
CA PHE A 375 16.72 12.03 -16.91
C PHE A 375 17.28 12.50 -15.56
N ILE A 376 18.49 12.06 -15.21
CA ILE A 376 19.17 12.48 -13.97
C ILE A 376 19.48 13.99 -13.99
N ASN A 377 19.87 14.55 -15.11
CA ASN A 377 20.15 15.98 -15.23
C ASN A 377 18.87 16.81 -15.12
N ASN A 378 17.76 16.35 -15.70
CA ASN A 378 16.45 16.99 -15.60
C ASN A 378 15.96 17.06 -14.14
N ILE A 379 16.09 15.96 -13.37
CA ILE A 379 15.71 15.99 -11.94
C ILE A 379 16.62 16.90 -11.12
N ARG A 380 17.92 16.99 -11.43
CA ARG A 380 18.85 17.93 -10.79
C ARG A 380 18.45 19.37 -11.07
N GLN A 381 18.11 19.69 -12.32
CA GLN A 381 17.66 21.03 -12.72
C GLN A 381 16.36 21.42 -12.01
N MET A 382 15.36 20.53 -11.95
CA MET A 382 14.11 20.78 -11.21
C MET A 382 14.36 21.03 -9.71
N ALA A 383 15.24 20.23 -9.10
CA ALA A 383 15.61 20.39 -7.70
C ALA A 383 16.30 21.73 -7.41
N VAL A 384 17.14 22.24 -8.32
CA VAL A 384 17.80 23.55 -8.19
C VAL A 384 16.81 24.69 -8.44
N MET A 385 15.94 24.56 -9.44
CA MET A 385 15.00 25.61 -9.83
C MET A 385 13.96 25.90 -8.74
N ASN A 386 13.34 24.87 -8.15
CA ASN A 386 12.44 25.04 -7.02
C ASN A 386 12.36 23.75 -6.17
N PRO A 387 13.16 23.66 -5.09
CA PRO A 387 13.23 22.47 -4.24
C PRO A 387 11.87 22.01 -3.69
N SER A 388 11.04 22.95 -3.23
CA SER A 388 9.74 22.64 -2.62
C SER A 388 8.70 22.20 -3.65
N ALA A 389 8.70 22.79 -4.84
CA ALA A 389 7.83 22.34 -5.93
C ALA A 389 8.24 20.94 -6.42
N PHE A 390 9.55 20.66 -6.48
CA PHE A 390 10.05 19.34 -6.85
C PHE A 390 9.70 18.27 -5.80
N GLU A 391 9.86 18.57 -4.51
CA GLU A 391 9.40 17.68 -3.43
C GLU A 391 7.90 17.34 -3.56
N ARG A 392 7.05 18.34 -3.80
CA ARG A 392 5.61 18.13 -4.02
C ARG A 392 5.33 17.27 -5.25
N ALA A 393 6.01 17.55 -6.37
CA ALA A 393 5.86 16.78 -7.60
C ALA A 393 6.21 15.30 -7.40
N LEU A 394 7.24 14.99 -6.61
CA LEU A 394 7.60 13.61 -6.26
C LEU A 394 6.53 12.94 -5.40
N PHE A 395 5.90 13.68 -4.48
CA PHE A 395 4.79 13.12 -3.69
C PHE A 395 3.52 12.91 -4.50
N GLU A 396 3.22 13.79 -5.45
CA GLU A 396 2.13 13.59 -6.44
C GLU A 396 2.40 12.33 -7.28
N LEU A 397 3.63 12.17 -7.78
CA LEU A 397 4.03 10.97 -8.52
C LEU A 397 3.89 9.71 -7.66
N ARG A 398 4.31 9.76 -6.40
CA ARG A 398 4.13 8.66 -5.44
C ARG A 398 2.66 8.31 -5.21
N LEU A 399 1.77 9.30 -5.17
CA LEU A 399 0.32 9.08 -5.07
C LEU A 399 -0.25 8.44 -6.35
N ALA A 400 0.20 8.86 -7.54
CA ALA A 400 -0.20 8.24 -8.80
C ALA A 400 0.22 6.75 -8.87
N ILE A 401 1.46 6.44 -8.46
CA ILE A 401 1.93 5.05 -8.35
C ILE A 401 1.13 4.27 -7.32
N GLU A 402 0.78 4.87 -6.18
CA GLU A 402 -0.10 4.24 -5.18
C GLU A 402 -1.50 3.93 -5.74
N GLY A 403 -2.04 4.82 -6.57
CA GLY A 403 -3.29 4.64 -7.30
C GLY A 403 -3.21 3.63 -8.44
N ARG A 404 -2.02 3.12 -8.78
CA ARG A 404 -1.74 2.24 -9.93
C ARG A 404 -2.08 2.89 -11.28
N SER A 405 -1.93 4.21 -11.37
CA SER A 405 -1.94 4.93 -12.64
C SER A 405 -0.87 4.38 -13.58
N VAL A 406 -1.17 4.34 -14.86
CA VAL A 406 -0.21 3.92 -15.89
C VAL A 406 0.39 5.18 -16.47
N LEU A 407 1.70 5.32 -16.32
CA LEU A 407 2.33 6.62 -16.48
C LEU A 407 3.69 6.55 -17.14
N CYS A 408 3.99 7.57 -17.92
CA CYS A 408 5.34 7.85 -18.39
C CYS A 408 6.01 8.77 -17.35
N MET A 409 6.98 8.23 -16.61
CA MET A 409 7.59 8.88 -15.44
C MET A 409 8.15 10.26 -15.74
N GLU A 410 8.80 10.44 -16.89
CA GLU A 410 9.40 11.72 -17.26
C GLU A 410 8.33 12.79 -17.52
N SER A 411 7.33 12.48 -18.34
CA SER A 411 6.22 13.39 -18.66
C SER A 411 5.37 13.68 -17.42
N ALA A 412 5.09 12.66 -16.60
CA ALA A 412 4.38 12.79 -15.34
C ALA A 412 5.09 13.75 -14.39
N LEU A 413 6.40 13.55 -14.18
CA LEU A 413 7.19 14.37 -13.28
C LEU A 413 7.28 15.82 -13.75
N ARG A 414 7.49 16.05 -15.05
CA ARG A 414 7.52 17.41 -15.65
C ARG A 414 6.18 18.13 -15.44
N ARG A 415 5.06 17.47 -15.73
CA ARG A 415 3.71 18.02 -15.50
C ARG A 415 3.50 18.30 -14.01
N ALA A 416 3.92 17.39 -13.13
CA ALA A 416 3.68 17.51 -11.69
C ALA A 416 4.48 18.67 -11.09
N PHE A 417 5.71 18.85 -11.58
CA PHE A 417 6.54 19.98 -11.25
C PHE A 417 5.92 21.30 -11.70
N ALA A 418 5.47 21.40 -12.96
CA ALA A 418 4.83 22.61 -13.49
C ALA A 418 3.57 23.00 -12.68
N SER A 419 2.72 22.03 -12.34
CA SER A 419 1.56 22.26 -11.47
C SER A 419 1.97 22.70 -10.05
N SER A 420 3.01 22.08 -9.50
CA SER A 420 3.50 22.35 -8.13
C SER A 420 4.13 23.73 -7.96
N LEU A 421 4.55 24.39 -9.05
CA LEU A 421 5.04 25.78 -9.03
C LEU A 421 3.93 26.77 -8.65
N MET A 422 2.67 26.45 -8.95
CA MET A 422 1.52 27.32 -8.66
C MET A 422 0.96 27.13 -7.24
N HIS A 423 1.40 26.10 -6.53
CA HIS A 423 0.88 25.75 -5.21
C HIS A 423 1.69 26.38 -4.07
N GLN A 424 1.00 27.02 -3.14
CA GLN A 424 1.60 27.50 -1.90
C GLN A 424 1.77 26.37 -0.89
N SER A 425 2.80 26.46 -0.04
CA SER A 425 2.99 25.49 1.04
C SER A 425 1.81 25.53 2.02
N PRO A 426 1.33 24.38 2.50
CA PRO A 426 0.22 24.33 3.44
C PRO A 426 0.59 25.05 4.74
N LYS A 427 -0.29 25.94 5.22
CA LYS A 427 -0.10 26.65 6.49
C LYS A 427 -0.28 25.65 7.64
N VAL A 428 0.74 25.53 8.49
CA VAL A 428 0.69 24.71 9.70
C VAL A 428 0.00 25.52 10.80
N PRO A 429 -1.08 25.02 11.43
CA PRO A 429 -1.74 25.72 12.54
C PRO A 429 -0.81 25.90 13.76
N PRO A 430 -1.03 26.94 14.59
CA PRO A 430 -0.30 27.07 15.87
C PRO A 430 -0.48 25.83 16.75
N GLY A 431 0.61 25.38 17.40
CA GLY A 431 0.61 24.16 18.22
C GLY A 431 0.60 22.85 17.42
N ALA A 432 0.86 22.93 16.11
CA ALA A 432 1.05 21.78 15.24
C ALA A 432 2.39 21.87 14.49
N CYS A 433 2.88 20.72 14.06
CA CYS A 433 4.11 20.58 13.28
C CYS A 433 3.89 19.58 12.13
N LEU A 434 4.79 19.58 11.15
CA LEU A 434 4.82 18.55 10.12
C LEU A 434 5.66 17.38 10.59
N VAL A 435 5.12 16.16 10.47
CA VAL A 435 5.80 14.93 10.86
C VAL A 435 5.71 13.92 9.74
N ARG A 436 6.84 13.31 9.39
CA ARG A 436 6.89 12.23 8.40
C ARG A 436 6.31 10.95 8.96
N ARG A 437 5.63 10.20 8.09
CA ARG A 437 5.00 8.93 8.47
C ARG A 437 5.46 7.80 7.56
N VAL A 438 5.68 6.63 8.15
CA VAL A 438 6.06 5.42 7.44
C VAL A 438 5.14 4.27 7.81
N LEU A 439 4.74 3.48 6.82
CA LEU A 439 4.05 2.21 7.02
C LEU A 439 5.07 1.08 6.84
N LYS A 440 5.37 0.37 7.91
CA LYS A 440 6.21 -0.83 7.86
C LYS A 440 5.31 -2.05 7.66
N MET A 441 5.43 -2.68 6.51
CA MET A 441 4.78 -3.95 6.18
C MET A 441 5.82 -5.09 6.11
N PRO A 442 5.40 -6.36 6.16
CA PRO A 442 6.33 -7.47 6.05
C PRO A 442 7.12 -7.45 4.74
N SER A 443 6.46 -7.24 3.59
CA SER A 443 7.11 -7.24 2.28
C SER A 443 7.66 -5.86 1.85
N ARG A 444 7.15 -4.75 2.41
CA ARG A 444 7.55 -3.41 1.97
C ARG A 444 7.51 -2.35 3.05
N ILE A 445 8.11 -1.20 2.74
CA ILE A 445 8.05 0.01 3.55
C ILE A 445 7.45 1.08 2.65
N VAL A 446 6.46 1.82 3.13
CA VAL A 446 5.84 2.94 2.39
C VAL A 446 6.11 4.23 3.14
N LEU A 447 6.75 5.18 2.47
CA LEU A 447 7.05 6.52 2.99
C LEU A 447 5.90 7.43 2.55
N LEU A 448 5.33 8.17 3.51
CA LEU A 448 4.21 9.08 3.28
C LEU A 448 4.70 10.53 3.38
N PRO A 449 4.04 11.47 2.67
CA PRO A 449 4.32 12.89 2.83
C PRO A 449 4.23 13.34 4.30
N PRO A 450 4.96 14.39 4.71
CA PRO A 450 4.80 14.99 6.03
C PRO A 450 3.33 15.39 6.27
N GLN A 451 2.76 14.98 7.40
CA GLN A 451 1.38 15.29 7.79
C GLN A 451 1.37 16.26 8.96
N VAL A 452 0.37 17.14 8.99
CA VAL A 452 0.12 18.02 10.13
C VAL A 452 -0.23 17.17 11.36
N HIS A 453 0.52 17.37 12.43
CA HIS A 453 0.38 16.66 13.68
C HIS A 453 0.40 17.66 14.84
N SER A 454 -0.51 17.50 15.81
CA SER A 454 -0.48 18.30 17.03
C SER A 454 0.84 18.07 17.77
N GLU A 455 1.46 19.13 18.25
CA GLU A 455 2.68 19.02 19.02
C GLU A 455 2.43 18.23 20.32
N ASN A 456 3.48 17.55 20.76
CA ASN A 456 3.54 16.94 22.08
C ASN A 456 4.82 17.42 22.77
N ARG A 457 5.02 17.05 24.03
CA ARG A 457 6.15 17.53 24.83
C ARG A 457 7.49 17.31 24.13
N VAL A 458 7.68 16.17 23.49
CA VAL A 458 8.92 15.85 22.77
C VAL A 458 9.08 16.72 21.53
N LEU A 459 8.03 16.86 20.71
CA LEU A 459 8.08 17.64 19.46
C LEU A 459 8.16 19.16 19.69
N ARG A 460 7.83 19.65 20.90
CA ARG A 460 8.06 21.05 21.29
C ARG A 460 9.52 21.32 21.68
N GLU A 461 10.19 20.33 22.25
CA GLU A 461 11.58 20.47 22.72
C GLU A 461 12.59 20.12 21.62
N TYR A 462 12.30 19.09 20.83
CA TYR A 462 13.17 18.53 19.81
C TYR A 462 12.61 18.76 18.41
N ASP A 463 13.50 18.83 17.43
CA ASP A 463 13.14 19.17 16.06
C ASP A 463 12.20 18.11 15.42
N PRO A 464 10.93 18.46 15.12
CA PRO A 464 9.97 17.52 14.54
C PRO A 464 10.40 17.03 13.16
N GLU A 465 11.28 17.75 12.45
CA GLU A 465 11.81 17.36 11.15
C GLU A 465 12.62 16.05 11.22
N TYR A 466 13.19 15.73 12.39
CA TYR A 466 13.95 14.51 12.66
C TYR A 466 13.11 13.41 13.31
N ALA A 467 11.83 13.66 13.59
CA ALA A 467 10.88 12.68 14.09
C ALA A 467 10.22 11.90 12.95
N LEU A 468 10.00 10.60 13.18
CA LEU A 468 9.33 9.71 12.24
C LEU A 468 8.27 8.89 12.95
N ARG A 469 7.02 8.98 12.49
CA ARG A 469 5.93 8.14 12.98
C ARG A 469 5.85 6.87 12.14
N VAL A 470 6.07 5.71 12.75
CA VAL A 470 5.95 4.43 12.07
C VAL A 470 4.67 3.73 12.50
N ALA A 471 3.97 3.10 11.54
CA ALA A 471 2.85 2.19 11.81
C ALA A 471 3.10 0.84 11.15
N PHE A 472 2.89 -0.24 11.89
CA PHE A 472 3.02 -1.62 11.42
C PHE A 472 1.68 -2.12 10.87
N ARG A 473 1.68 -2.56 9.62
CA ARG A 473 0.52 -3.10 8.91
C ARG A 473 0.93 -4.37 8.18
N ASP A 474 -0.01 -5.24 7.83
CA ASP A 474 0.28 -6.31 6.86
C ASP A 474 0.23 -5.75 5.43
N ASP A 475 0.63 -6.54 4.44
CA ASP A 475 0.74 -6.12 3.04
C ASP A 475 -0.60 -5.71 2.42
N ASN A 476 -1.73 -6.15 2.99
CA ASN A 476 -3.09 -5.73 2.66
C ASN A 476 -3.56 -4.48 3.44
N LEU A 477 -2.66 -3.76 4.11
CA LEU A 477 -2.90 -2.59 4.96
C LEU A 477 -3.74 -2.84 6.22
N GLN A 478 -4.12 -4.09 6.51
CA GLN A 478 -4.78 -4.43 7.77
C GLN A 478 -3.76 -4.59 8.91
N ARG A 479 -4.25 -4.91 10.11
CA ARG A 479 -3.37 -5.20 11.25
C ARG A 479 -2.74 -6.58 11.07
N ILE A 480 -1.42 -6.67 11.24
CA ILE A 480 -0.67 -7.94 11.22
C ILE A 480 -1.30 -8.97 12.18
N SER A 481 -1.80 -8.52 13.34
CA SER A 481 -2.44 -9.40 14.33
C SER A 481 -3.62 -10.21 13.78
N PHE A 482 -4.28 -9.76 12.71
CA PHE A 482 -5.40 -10.49 12.11
C PHE A 482 -4.92 -11.69 11.29
N THR A 483 -3.85 -11.52 10.51
CA THR A 483 -3.33 -12.57 9.61
C THR A 483 -2.51 -13.62 10.34
N ILE A 484 -1.91 -13.28 11.49
CA ILE A 484 -1.11 -14.21 12.30
C ILE A 484 -1.83 -14.74 13.55
N MET A 485 -3.13 -14.47 13.70
CA MET A 485 -3.90 -14.82 14.90
C MET A 485 -3.78 -16.30 15.29
N PHE A 486 -3.82 -17.20 14.30
CA PHE A 486 -3.69 -18.65 14.48
C PHE A 486 -2.36 -19.21 13.98
N HIS A 487 -1.35 -18.35 13.80
CA HIS A 487 -0.05 -18.77 13.31
C HIS A 487 0.74 -19.48 14.43
N SER A 488 1.21 -20.70 14.15
CA SER A 488 2.02 -21.51 15.07
C SER A 488 3.25 -20.75 15.60
N GLU A 489 4.02 -20.13 14.71
CA GLU A 489 5.22 -19.34 15.01
C GLU A 489 5.00 -17.82 15.07
N LYS A 490 3.85 -17.35 15.57
CA LYS A 490 3.51 -15.91 15.61
C LYS A 490 4.61 -15.01 16.20
N GLU A 491 5.30 -15.47 17.24
CA GLU A 491 6.34 -14.69 17.93
C GLU A 491 7.60 -14.58 17.07
N ALA A 492 7.95 -15.63 16.32
CA ALA A 492 9.08 -15.60 15.39
C ALA A 492 8.79 -14.66 14.22
N PHE A 493 7.58 -14.75 13.64
CA PHE A 493 7.12 -13.84 12.59
C PHE A 493 7.15 -12.38 13.05
N LEU A 494 6.62 -12.06 14.24
CA LEU A 494 6.65 -10.71 14.79
C LEU A 494 8.07 -10.24 15.10
N ARG A 495 8.95 -11.13 15.59
CA ARG A 495 10.36 -10.81 15.81
C ARG A 495 11.06 -10.46 14.49
N GLN A 496 10.81 -11.22 13.42
CA GLN A 496 11.37 -10.96 12.10
C GLN A 496 10.87 -9.63 11.52
N VAL A 497 9.57 -9.33 11.61
CA VAL A 497 9.00 -8.14 10.95
C VAL A 497 9.16 -6.87 11.79
N VAL A 498 8.78 -6.94 13.07
CA VAL A 498 8.69 -5.79 13.97
C VAL A 498 9.94 -5.72 14.86
N GLY A 499 10.37 -6.85 15.43
CA GLY A 499 11.51 -6.91 16.36
C GLY A 499 12.83 -6.46 15.73
N GLN A 500 13.16 -6.97 14.54
CA GLN A 500 14.35 -6.56 13.78
C GLN A 500 14.28 -5.08 13.42
N PHE A 501 13.16 -4.62 12.86
CA PHE A 501 12.98 -3.20 12.50
C PHE A 501 13.17 -2.25 13.70
N LEU A 502 12.67 -2.60 14.89
CA LEU A 502 12.82 -1.77 16.09
C LEU A 502 14.25 -1.80 16.65
N SER A 503 14.96 -2.92 16.50
CA SER A 503 16.35 -3.09 16.96
C SER A 503 17.33 -2.37 16.04
N ASP A 504 17.22 -2.62 14.73
CA ASP A 504 18.15 -2.12 13.72
C ASP A 504 17.90 -0.65 13.40
N GLY A 505 16.63 -0.24 13.46
CA GLY A 505 16.20 1.08 13.01
C GLY A 505 15.95 1.13 11.50
N MET A 506 15.92 2.34 10.95
CA MET A 506 15.69 2.55 9.53
C MET A 506 16.46 3.77 9.03
N SER A 507 17.32 3.57 8.03
CA SER A 507 18.04 4.65 7.36
C SER A 507 17.22 5.16 6.17
N ILE A 508 17.07 6.48 6.05
CA ILE A 508 16.54 7.15 4.87
C ILE A 508 17.50 8.27 4.52
N GLY A 509 18.05 8.27 3.32
CA GLY A 509 19.05 9.25 2.93
C GLY A 509 20.23 9.29 3.92
N SER A 510 20.55 10.48 4.41
CA SER A 510 21.59 10.73 5.42
C SER A 510 21.14 10.57 6.88
N ARG A 511 19.92 10.10 7.15
CA ARG A 511 19.35 10.03 8.50
C ARG A 511 19.06 8.61 8.94
N ASP A 512 19.58 8.25 10.11
CA ASP A 512 19.33 6.97 10.77
C ASP A 512 18.28 7.11 11.87
N PHE A 513 17.06 6.67 11.58
CA PHE A 513 15.97 6.70 12.55
C PHE A 513 16.06 5.50 13.48
N ARG A 514 16.06 5.76 14.80
CA ARG A 514 16.07 4.72 15.84
C ARG A 514 14.80 4.77 16.67
N PHE A 515 14.37 3.63 17.20
CA PHE A 515 13.15 3.54 18.02
C PHE A 515 13.26 4.44 19.25
N LEU A 516 12.37 5.43 19.36
CA LEU A 516 12.33 6.39 20.47
C LEU A 516 11.40 5.92 21.57
N ALA A 517 10.11 5.79 21.30
CA ALA A 517 9.10 5.37 22.28
C ALA A 517 7.75 5.12 21.57
N ALA A 518 6.73 4.78 22.35
CA ALA A 518 5.35 4.71 21.86
C ALA A 518 4.38 5.16 22.96
N SER A 519 3.37 5.93 22.59
CA SER A 519 2.21 6.18 23.47
C SER A 519 1.24 5.00 23.46
N SER A 520 0.37 4.93 24.47
CA SER A 520 -0.66 3.87 24.52
C SER A 520 -1.65 3.94 23.34
N SER A 521 -1.94 5.13 22.81
CA SER A 521 -2.78 5.27 21.61
C SER A 521 -2.07 4.71 20.38
N GLN A 522 -0.80 5.05 20.20
CA GLN A 522 -0.01 4.52 19.10
C GLN A 522 0.14 3.01 19.17
N LEU A 523 0.41 2.43 20.35
CA LEU A 523 0.48 0.97 20.49
C LEU A 523 -0.82 0.27 20.07
N ARG A 524 -2.00 0.82 20.40
CA ARG A 524 -3.29 0.29 19.93
C ARG A 524 -3.45 0.36 18.41
N GLU A 525 -2.81 1.34 17.78
CA GLU A 525 -2.73 1.49 16.33
C GLU A 525 -1.51 0.78 15.72
N HIS A 526 -0.78 -0.03 16.49
CA HIS A 526 0.49 -0.66 16.11
C HIS A 526 1.50 0.36 15.59
N GLY A 527 1.69 1.46 16.29
CA GLY A 527 2.58 2.55 15.90
C GLY A 527 3.61 2.90 16.97
N VAL A 528 4.70 3.52 16.51
CA VAL A 528 5.83 3.96 17.33
C VAL A 528 6.37 5.30 16.82
N TRP A 529 7.10 5.99 17.69
CA TRP A 529 7.96 7.10 17.33
C TRP A 529 9.39 6.60 17.14
N MET A 530 10.01 7.06 16.07
CA MET A 530 11.45 6.99 15.83
C MET A 530 12.01 8.39 15.71
N TYR A 531 13.32 8.53 15.94
CA TYR A 531 14.01 9.82 15.84
C TYR A 531 15.40 9.59 15.27
N ALA A 532 15.84 10.47 14.37
CA ALA A 532 17.21 10.52 13.87
C ALA A 532 17.98 11.60 14.64
N THR A 533 19.29 11.41 14.84
CA THR A 533 20.10 12.42 15.54
C THR A 533 19.99 13.77 14.82
N ASP A 534 19.59 14.81 15.55
CA ASP A 534 19.40 16.14 14.97
C ASP A 534 20.73 16.92 14.85
N THR A 535 20.67 18.11 14.23
CA THR A 535 21.86 18.97 14.04
C THR A 535 22.49 19.44 15.34
N LYS A 536 21.76 19.38 16.47
CA LYS A 536 22.26 19.72 17.81
C LYS A 536 22.90 18.52 18.51
N GLY A 537 22.93 17.35 17.88
CA GLY A 537 23.46 16.11 18.44
C GLY A 537 22.50 15.37 19.36
N ASN A 538 21.21 15.73 19.39
CA ASN A 538 20.24 15.02 20.23
C ASN A 538 19.92 13.66 19.61
N SER A 539 20.39 12.60 20.27
CA SER A 539 20.09 11.21 19.92
C SER A 539 18.86 10.68 20.67
N VAL A 540 18.31 9.55 20.23
CA VAL A 540 17.27 8.81 20.98
C VAL A 540 17.64 8.58 22.44
N HIS A 541 18.91 8.31 22.74
CA HIS A 541 19.36 8.10 24.12
C HIS A 541 19.25 9.39 24.94
N SER A 542 19.74 10.51 24.41
CA SER A 542 19.64 11.82 25.08
C SER A 542 18.18 12.23 25.34
N ILE A 543 17.30 12.03 24.35
CA ILE A 543 15.87 12.35 24.46
C ILE A 543 15.22 11.47 25.52
N ARG A 544 15.53 10.17 25.57
CA ARG A 544 15.00 9.26 26.61
C ARG A 544 15.44 9.66 28.02
N ASN A 545 16.69 10.08 28.19
CA ASN A 545 17.19 10.57 29.47
C ASN A 545 16.47 11.88 29.86
N TRP A 546 16.22 12.76 28.89
CA TRP A 546 15.41 13.95 29.10
C TRP A 546 13.94 13.65 29.42
N MET A 547 13.36 12.56 28.91
CA MET A 547 11.96 12.21 29.22
C MET A 547 11.72 11.95 30.71
N GLY A 548 12.74 11.55 31.46
CA GLY A 548 12.70 11.28 32.91
C GLY A 548 13.45 10.01 33.30
N ASP A 549 13.54 9.76 34.60
CA ASP A 549 14.10 8.54 35.16
C ASP A 549 13.04 7.44 35.30
N PHE A 550 13.22 6.36 34.55
CA PHE A 550 12.36 5.19 34.56
C PHE A 550 13.01 3.96 35.21
N SER A 551 14.17 4.11 35.84
CA SER A 551 14.94 3.05 36.51
C SER A 551 14.09 2.27 37.53
N SER A 552 13.27 3.00 38.30
CA SER A 552 12.33 2.45 39.29
C SER A 552 11.18 1.62 38.69
N VAL A 553 10.90 1.77 37.39
CA VAL A 553 9.82 1.06 36.70
C VAL A 553 10.35 -0.23 36.09
N LYS A 554 10.17 -1.34 36.82
CA LYS A 554 10.68 -2.67 36.42
C LYS A 554 9.96 -3.30 35.22
N GLY A 555 8.64 -3.15 35.12
CA GLY A 555 7.86 -3.80 34.06
C GLY A 555 7.95 -3.06 32.73
N VAL A 556 8.32 -3.74 31.64
CA VAL A 556 8.49 -3.17 30.28
C VAL A 556 7.23 -2.45 29.81
N ALA A 557 6.06 -3.09 29.90
CA ALA A 557 4.79 -2.49 29.49
C ALA A 557 4.47 -1.21 30.28
N LYS A 558 4.75 -1.22 31.60
CA LYS A 558 4.54 -0.06 32.46
C LYS A 558 5.54 1.05 32.12
N ARG A 559 6.82 0.72 31.91
CA ARG A 559 7.88 1.66 31.50
C ARG A 559 7.54 2.35 30.18
N MET A 560 7.15 1.58 29.18
CA MET A 560 6.66 2.07 27.89
C MET A 560 5.48 3.02 28.05
N ALA A 561 4.47 2.64 28.86
CA ALA A 561 3.33 3.50 29.14
C ALA A 561 3.73 4.81 29.87
N ARG A 562 4.81 4.81 30.67
CA ARG A 562 5.32 6.02 31.34
C ARG A 562 6.03 6.95 30.38
N MET A 563 6.95 6.43 29.57
CA MET A 563 7.63 7.19 28.51
C MET A 563 6.62 7.76 27.50
N GLY A 564 5.61 6.96 27.14
CA GLY A 564 4.53 7.35 26.25
C GLY A 564 3.71 8.56 26.71
N GLN A 565 3.82 8.97 27.98
CA GLN A 565 3.10 10.16 28.49
C GLN A 565 3.59 11.45 27.84
N CYS A 566 4.88 11.53 27.48
CA CYS A 566 5.49 12.68 26.80
C CYS A 566 4.93 12.90 25.37
N PHE A 567 4.27 11.88 24.80
CA PHE A 567 3.68 11.91 23.46
C PHE A 567 2.16 12.11 23.49
N SER A 568 1.58 12.44 24.65
CA SER A 568 0.18 12.84 24.70
C SER A 568 0.03 14.17 23.97
N SER A 569 -0.99 14.32 23.11
CA SER A 569 -1.37 15.63 22.58
C SER A 569 -1.82 16.48 23.77
N THR A 570 -0.99 17.44 24.15
CA THR A 570 -1.21 18.34 25.27
C THR A 570 -0.94 19.76 24.84
N GLU A 571 -1.72 20.69 25.39
CA GLU A 571 -1.43 22.11 25.28
C GLU A 571 -0.54 22.52 26.45
N GLU A 572 0.62 23.08 26.11
CA GLU A 572 1.54 23.64 27.09
C GLU A 572 0.99 24.96 27.63
N THR A 573 0.92 25.09 28.95
CA THR A 573 0.29 26.25 29.59
C THR A 573 1.32 27.15 30.25
N VAL A 574 1.51 27.01 31.56
CA VAL A 574 2.40 27.84 32.37
C VAL A 574 3.57 27.03 32.89
N SER A 575 4.73 27.67 33.01
CA SER A 575 5.89 27.10 33.71
C SER A 575 5.70 27.29 35.21
N VAL A 576 5.72 26.19 35.95
CA VAL A 576 5.63 26.17 37.42
C VAL A 576 6.86 25.42 37.92
N PRO A 577 7.93 26.09 38.37
CA PRO A 577 9.13 25.40 38.83
C PRO A 577 8.85 24.48 40.03
N MET A 578 9.31 23.23 39.95
CA MET A 578 9.06 22.22 40.99
C MET A 578 9.66 22.61 42.36
N ASP A 579 10.81 23.28 42.35
CA ASP A 579 11.55 23.68 43.55
C ASP A 579 11.14 25.07 44.07
N SER A 580 10.07 25.64 43.52
CA SER A 580 9.50 26.89 44.01
C SER A 580 8.43 26.66 45.09
N ASN A 581 8.11 27.71 45.84
CA ASN A 581 6.97 27.74 46.77
C ASN A 581 5.59 27.55 46.08
N GLN A 582 5.55 27.43 44.75
CA GLN A 582 4.34 27.23 43.97
C GLN A 582 3.88 25.77 43.96
N VAL A 583 4.76 24.79 44.17
CA VAL A 583 4.40 23.36 44.17
C VAL A 583 4.49 22.78 45.57
N LYS A 584 3.33 22.44 46.17
CA LYS A 584 3.27 21.86 47.51
C LYS A 584 3.01 20.35 47.43
N ARG A 585 3.97 19.53 47.85
CA ARG A 585 3.76 18.07 47.94
C ARG A 585 3.00 17.74 49.22
N VAL A 586 1.84 17.11 49.10
CA VAL A 586 0.99 16.74 50.24
C VAL A 586 0.74 15.23 50.27
N PRO A 587 0.63 14.59 51.45
CA PRO A 587 0.45 13.15 51.53
C PRO A 587 -0.90 12.73 50.95
N ASP A 588 -1.00 11.53 50.40
CA ASP A 588 -2.28 10.96 49.98
C ASP A 588 -3.26 10.82 51.16
N ILE A 589 -4.54 11.08 50.92
CA ILE A 589 -5.62 10.85 51.90
C ILE A 589 -5.92 9.35 51.93
N LYS A 590 -5.54 8.71 53.04
CA LYS A 590 -5.65 7.26 53.24
C LYS A 590 -6.59 6.94 54.39
N LEU A 591 -7.73 6.33 54.09
CA LEU A 591 -8.77 5.94 55.07
C LEU A 591 -9.19 4.49 54.85
N GLY A 592 -9.85 3.89 55.84
CA GLY A 592 -10.32 2.51 55.77
C GLY A 592 -9.21 1.48 55.53
N MET A 593 -9.60 0.23 55.30
CA MET A 593 -8.68 -0.88 55.04
C MET A 593 -9.26 -1.80 53.97
N HIS A 594 -8.44 -2.15 52.97
CA HIS A 594 -8.80 -3.07 51.92
C HIS A 594 -9.09 -4.46 52.54
N PRO A 595 -10.25 -5.07 52.28
CA PRO A 595 -10.70 -6.28 52.97
C PRO A 595 -9.73 -7.45 52.73
N VAL A 596 -9.17 -7.54 51.52
CA VAL A 596 -8.21 -8.59 51.14
C VAL A 596 -6.75 -8.19 51.37
N LEU A 597 -6.28 -7.10 50.75
CA LEU A 597 -4.87 -6.69 50.78
C LEU A 597 -4.40 -6.10 52.12
N ARG A 598 -5.31 -5.83 53.07
CA ARG A 598 -5.03 -5.19 54.37
C ARG A 598 -4.26 -3.86 54.27
N THR A 599 -4.30 -3.20 53.12
CA THR A 599 -3.70 -1.88 52.88
C THR A 599 -4.76 -0.78 53.02
N ARG A 600 -4.38 0.44 53.43
CA ARG A 600 -5.32 1.57 53.49
C ARG A 600 -5.76 2.00 52.09
N TYR A 601 -7.04 2.34 51.91
CA TYR A 601 -7.54 2.86 50.64
C TYR A 601 -7.07 4.30 50.42
N VAL A 602 -6.62 4.59 49.20
CA VAL A 602 -6.18 5.92 48.78
C VAL A 602 -7.38 6.66 48.14
N PHE A 603 -8.04 7.53 48.90
CA PHE A 603 -9.22 8.27 48.41
C PHE A 603 -8.85 9.44 47.49
N SER A 604 -7.61 9.91 47.57
CA SER A 604 -7.09 11.00 46.75
C SER A 604 -6.21 10.50 45.58
N ASP A 605 -6.41 9.27 45.11
CA ASP A 605 -5.57 8.69 44.05
C ASP A 605 -5.68 9.53 42.77
N GLY A 606 -4.55 10.13 42.39
CA GLY A 606 -4.45 10.88 41.14
C GLY A 606 -5.08 12.26 41.16
N ILE A 607 -5.42 12.83 42.32
CA ILE A 607 -6.01 14.18 42.42
C ILE A 607 -5.23 15.13 43.35
N GLY A 608 -4.87 16.29 42.80
CA GLY A 608 -4.30 17.43 43.51
C GLY A 608 -5.23 18.64 43.47
N ALA A 609 -4.74 19.80 43.91
CA ALA A 609 -5.48 21.05 43.88
C ALA A 609 -4.70 22.17 43.19
N ILE A 610 -5.41 23.14 42.61
CA ILE A 610 -4.84 24.33 41.98
C ILE A 610 -5.48 25.59 42.56
N SER A 611 -4.67 26.62 42.81
CA SER A 611 -5.16 27.93 43.26
C SER A 611 -5.94 28.63 42.13
N PRO A 612 -6.94 29.48 42.47
CA PRO A 612 -7.69 30.23 41.47
C PRO A 612 -6.80 31.09 40.56
N LEU A 613 -5.78 31.76 41.12
CA LEU A 613 -4.86 32.62 40.36
C LEU A 613 -4.00 31.85 39.36
N LEU A 614 -3.47 30.67 39.75
CA LEU A 614 -2.68 29.86 38.83
C LEU A 614 -3.56 29.28 37.71
N LEU A 615 -4.79 28.89 38.05
CA LEU A 615 -5.75 28.39 37.07
C LEU A 615 -6.19 29.49 36.07
N GLU A 616 -6.32 30.73 36.50
CA GLU A 616 -6.61 31.86 35.63
C GLU A 616 -5.50 32.07 34.58
N GLN A 617 -4.23 31.97 34.98
CA GLN A 617 -3.11 32.03 34.05
C GLN A 617 -3.13 30.88 33.04
N VAL A 618 -3.47 29.68 33.49
CA VAL A 618 -3.68 28.51 32.62
C VAL A 618 -4.81 28.78 31.61
N CYS A 619 -5.95 29.30 32.06
CA CYS A 619 -7.10 29.61 31.20
C CYS A 619 -6.76 30.67 30.16
N LYS A 620 -6.07 31.74 30.56
CA LYS A 620 -5.62 32.81 29.67
C LYS A 620 -4.69 32.27 28.58
N LYS A 621 -3.78 31.37 28.93
CA LYS A 621 -2.85 30.76 27.97
C LYS A 621 -3.54 29.82 26.99
N LEU A 622 -4.54 29.06 27.46
CA LEU A 622 -5.38 28.17 26.64
C LEU A 622 -6.48 28.91 25.86
N GLY A 623 -6.64 30.22 26.05
CA GLY A 623 -7.72 31.00 25.43
C GLY A 623 -9.13 30.58 25.88
N LEU A 624 -9.27 30.02 27.09
CA LEU A 624 -10.56 29.54 27.59
C LEU A 624 -11.42 30.71 28.05
N GLN A 625 -12.67 30.76 27.56
CA GLN A 625 -13.65 31.79 27.93
C GLN A 625 -14.25 31.57 29.31
N LYS A 626 -14.26 30.33 29.81
CA LYS A 626 -14.80 29.96 31.11
C LYS A 626 -13.73 29.24 31.92
N THR A 627 -13.62 29.60 33.20
CA THR A 627 -12.72 28.91 34.13
C THR A 627 -13.28 27.54 34.49
N PRO A 628 -12.57 26.43 34.21
CA PRO A 628 -13.02 25.09 34.55
C PRO A 628 -12.82 24.80 36.04
N SER A 629 -13.68 23.98 36.65
CA SER A 629 -13.51 23.56 38.05
C SER A 629 -12.40 22.50 38.22
N ALA A 630 -12.10 21.75 37.17
CA ALA A 630 -11.06 20.72 37.17
C ALA A 630 -10.34 20.64 35.82
N ILE A 631 -9.04 20.32 35.87
CA ILE A 631 -8.20 20.11 34.70
C ILE A 631 -7.48 18.76 34.79
N GLN A 632 -7.42 18.02 33.68
CA GLN A 632 -6.61 16.82 33.55
C GLN A 632 -5.22 17.21 33.08
N ILE A 633 -4.19 16.79 33.81
CA ILE A 633 -2.83 17.30 33.63
C ILE A 633 -1.78 16.23 33.28
N ARG A 634 -0.72 16.73 32.67
CA ARG A 634 0.63 16.16 32.68
C ARG A 634 1.56 17.25 33.19
N TYR A 635 2.42 16.91 34.15
CA TYR A 635 3.36 17.88 34.70
C TYR A 635 4.61 17.13 35.15
N ALA A 636 5.74 17.32 34.47
CA ALA A 636 6.92 16.47 34.66
C ALA A 636 6.55 14.97 34.59
N GLY A 637 6.84 14.20 35.65
CA GLY A 637 6.43 12.80 35.81
C GLY A 637 5.07 12.59 36.50
N TYR A 638 4.33 13.65 36.79
CA TYR A 638 3.00 13.61 37.41
C TYR A 638 1.88 13.48 36.37
N LYS A 639 0.91 12.62 36.67
CA LYS A 639 -0.33 12.41 35.90
C LYS A 639 -1.51 12.37 36.86
N GLY A 640 -2.53 13.16 36.57
CA GLY A 640 -3.75 13.19 37.39
C GLY A 640 -4.69 14.34 37.02
N MET A 641 -5.49 14.73 37.99
CA MET A 641 -6.40 15.86 37.96
C MET A 641 -5.94 16.94 38.94
N LEU A 642 -6.17 18.21 38.60
CA LEU A 642 -6.14 19.31 39.56
C LEU A 642 -7.54 19.93 39.63
N CYS A 643 -8.08 20.05 40.84
CA CYS A 643 -9.34 20.76 41.09
C CYS A 643 -9.08 22.11 41.75
N ILE A 644 -9.90 23.11 41.41
CA ILE A 644 -9.79 24.43 42.03
C ILE A 644 -9.99 24.32 43.55
N ASN A 645 -9.12 24.98 44.32
CA ASN A 645 -9.26 25.11 45.76
C ASN A 645 -9.06 26.56 46.19
N SER A 646 -10.16 27.21 46.59
CA SER A 646 -10.22 28.62 47.01
C SER A 646 -9.42 28.92 48.29
N ALA A 647 -9.07 27.90 49.08
CA ALA A 647 -8.21 28.05 50.25
C ALA A 647 -6.72 28.23 49.87
N LEU A 648 -6.31 27.84 48.67
CA LEU A 648 -4.94 28.04 48.20
C LEU A 648 -4.74 29.51 47.78
N LYS A 649 -3.78 30.18 48.41
CA LYS A 649 -3.40 31.57 48.13
C LYS A 649 -2.15 31.66 47.25
N GLY A 650 -2.07 32.72 46.45
CA GLY A 650 -0.98 32.94 45.49
C GLY A 650 -1.03 31.99 44.29
N LEU A 651 0.08 31.93 43.54
CA LEU A 651 0.25 31.03 42.40
C LEU A 651 0.74 29.67 42.89
N CYS A 652 -0.14 28.79 43.33
CA CYS A 652 0.26 27.47 43.81
C CYS A 652 -0.65 26.32 43.37
N MET A 653 -0.09 25.11 43.40
CA MET A 653 -0.78 23.83 43.25
C MET A 653 -0.27 22.81 44.27
N THR A 654 -1.08 21.81 44.57
CA THR A 654 -0.71 20.68 45.41
C THR A 654 -0.63 19.40 44.59
N LEU A 655 0.42 18.61 44.83
CA LEU A 655 0.65 17.32 44.19
C LEU A 655 0.76 16.23 45.25
N ARG A 656 0.36 15.00 44.90
CA ARG A 656 0.38 13.84 45.80
C ARG A 656 1.28 12.72 45.30
N PRO A 657 1.79 11.85 46.18
CA PRO A 657 2.60 10.69 45.79
C PRO A 657 1.91 9.81 44.74
N SER A 658 0.62 9.52 44.89
CA SER A 658 -0.17 8.75 43.93
C SER A 658 -0.16 9.32 42.51
N MET A 659 0.05 10.63 42.34
CA MET A 659 0.12 11.28 41.03
C MET A 659 1.49 11.11 40.36
N CYS A 660 2.56 10.96 41.13
CA CYS A 660 3.93 10.81 40.62
C CYS A 660 4.11 9.42 40.01
N LYS A 661 4.42 9.36 38.71
CA LYS A 661 4.53 8.10 37.96
C LYS A 661 5.97 7.69 37.66
N PHE A 662 6.87 8.65 37.66
CA PHE A 662 8.32 8.54 37.47
C PHE A 662 8.95 9.91 37.82
N GLU A 663 10.26 9.98 38.03
CA GLU A 663 10.93 11.25 38.32
C GLU A 663 11.36 11.96 37.03
N CYS A 664 11.24 13.28 36.97
CA CYS A 664 11.51 14.05 35.76
C CYS A 664 12.01 15.44 36.16
N PRO A 665 13.33 15.64 36.33
CA PRO A 665 13.90 16.93 36.70
C PRO A 665 13.96 17.92 35.53
N SER A 666 13.89 17.40 34.30
CA SER A 666 14.04 18.13 33.04
C SER A 666 12.82 18.98 32.63
N SER A 667 11.70 18.91 33.36
CA SER A 667 10.46 19.58 32.96
C SER A 667 9.77 20.26 34.14
N ASN A 668 9.40 21.52 33.94
CA ASN A 668 8.64 22.35 34.88
C ASN A 668 7.36 22.92 34.25
N LYS A 669 6.93 22.38 33.10
CA LYS A 669 5.80 22.92 32.34
C LYS A 669 4.51 22.17 32.67
N LEU A 670 3.46 22.92 33.02
CA LEU A 670 2.13 22.37 33.23
C LEU A 670 1.43 22.20 31.89
N GLU A 671 1.01 20.98 31.60
CA GLU A 671 0.34 20.62 30.36
C GLU A 671 -1.08 20.16 30.65
N VAL A 672 -2.05 20.70 29.92
CA VAL A 672 -3.46 20.36 30.06
C VAL A 672 -3.87 19.43 28.92
N ILE A 673 -4.52 18.32 29.27
CA ILE A 673 -5.11 17.38 28.31
C ILE A 673 -6.57 17.76 28.03
N LYS A 674 -7.35 17.97 29.10
CA LYS A 674 -8.77 18.26 29.05
C LYS A 674 -9.17 19.12 30.24
N THR A 675 -10.23 19.89 30.05
CA THR A 675 -10.85 20.72 31.09
C THR A 675 -12.26 20.21 31.39
N SER A 676 -12.75 20.45 32.61
CA SER A 676 -14.15 20.21 32.94
C SER A 676 -15.03 21.16 32.12
N ALA A 677 -16.05 20.62 31.46
CA ALA A 677 -16.99 21.39 30.65
C ALA A 677 -18.44 21.07 31.08
N PRO A 678 -19.41 21.98 30.82
CA PRO A 678 -20.82 21.68 31.01
C PRO A 678 -21.20 20.40 30.27
N ARG A 679 -21.99 19.54 30.90
CA ARG A 679 -22.54 18.37 30.23
C ARG A 679 -23.54 18.88 29.19
N ALA A 680 -23.34 18.55 27.92
CA ALA A 680 -24.38 18.75 26.92
C ALA A 680 -25.60 17.94 27.37
N SER A 681 -26.67 18.61 27.77
CA SER A 681 -27.98 17.98 27.89
C SER A 681 -28.40 17.53 26.50
N CYS A 682 -28.78 16.26 26.34
CA CYS A 682 -29.51 15.85 25.14
C CYS A 682 -30.80 16.66 25.12
N THR A 683 -30.86 17.69 24.27
CA THR A 683 -32.10 18.34 23.85
C THR A 683 -32.61 17.66 22.60
#